data_AF-A0A353VBW1-F1
#
_entry.id   AF-A0A353VBW1-F1
#
_cell.length_a   1.000
_cell.length_b   1.000
_cell.length_c   1.000
_cell.angle_alpha   90.00
_cell.angle_beta   90.00
_cell.angle_gamma   90.00
#
_symmetry.space_group_name_H-M   'P 1'
#
loop_
_entity.id
_entity.type
_entity.pdbx_description
1 polymer ?
#
loop_
_entity_poly.entity_id
_entity_poly.type
_entity_poly.pdbx_seq_one_letter_code
_entity_poly.pdbx_strand_id
1 'polypeptide(L)'
;MSRPRRLPLFWNVVIALAIVWALLAWGLPWLGMWVTGGPRPLPVPGVVRLIYLLLALVGAAVYVTISDESLREFLRPPVAGLRGPDPAAPHARWRRLARLVVLVLLPLLAGAAVYARTAPTAQSPTILRIQHPTIPGAYEKRSNPFRGRSDEAAILAEGREIFQINCRPCHGDAADGAGPMAWGFRLKPANFTDAGTIATVVESYAFWRVTVGGPGLPPEATPWDSAMPTWRHDLTDEQKWKAVMAAYDLAGVEPRKPERLGWLHPSGAWAQTTPAGTPEGLARGKRIYAKRCQACHGEKGDGLGPVAPYLNPRPRDFTLGAFKLRTTGSGEPPTDEDLFRVVTRGVPGTAMSGWTTLSADERWQVIAYLKTFSTAFQEPRTVVSAGRGPAASPELLARGRQVYQKAKCWECHGESGRGDGPAAPTLKDDAKNTIRAANLQKGWLMKGGREAADIFMRFSTGVDGTPMPSYADSLSEDERWALAHYVTSLQTTEEPGAEVVLRATRVAGPLPGDPADPRWRAQPFLAVPLAGQVLARPRWQNHAVDVVSIRALYDERAIAFLLEWDDRFEDVEHRPGPEPALAPWTYPRIDLDPERRERLRDAIRLQFPVAIPTGPERPHFFLGNPGRPVALWHWRADANGRGDAAVVKERAEGWEKPVVELPAASQDVSARGAWKDGRWRVVLTRPLGPKDPASDVAFEPGRLVPFAVHAWDGSNGERGLRMSLSSWSFVVLDAPPPATVYVYPLLGVGLVGVAEWWLVRRVRRRAPQADAAARDA
;
A
#
# COMPACT_ATOMS: atom_id res chain seq x y z
N MET A 1 34.83 16.96 57.97
CA MET A 1 34.48 16.49 56.61
C MET A 1 33.07 15.89 56.63
N SER A 2 32.09 16.57 56.05
CA SER A 2 30.71 16.09 55.96
C SER A 2 30.61 14.92 54.98
N ARG A 3 30.16 13.74 55.46
CA ARG A 3 29.89 12.58 54.59
C ARG A 3 28.94 12.97 53.45
N PRO A 4 29.21 12.57 52.19
CA PRO A 4 28.30 12.83 51.09
C PRO A 4 26.94 12.17 51.37
N ARG A 5 25.85 12.91 51.16
CA ARG A 5 24.48 12.38 51.30
C ARG A 5 24.30 11.21 50.32
N ARG A 6 24.33 9.98 50.83
CA ARG A 6 23.99 8.79 50.05
C ARG A 6 22.48 8.81 49.74
N LEU A 7 22.12 8.57 48.49
CA LEU A 7 20.74 8.39 48.07
C LEU A 7 20.14 7.16 48.77
N PRO A 8 18.89 7.21 49.27
CA PRO A 8 18.22 6.05 49.86
C PRO A 8 18.15 4.88 48.88
N LEU A 9 18.32 3.65 49.38
CA LEU A 9 18.33 2.42 48.58
C LEU A 9 17.17 2.29 47.59
N PHE A 10 15.95 2.66 48.00
CA PHE A 10 14.76 2.66 47.14
C PHE A 10 14.96 3.50 45.87
N TRP A 11 15.45 4.74 46.01
CA TRP A 11 15.66 5.62 44.87
C TRP A 11 16.82 5.16 44.00
N ASN A 12 17.86 4.55 44.58
CA ASN A 12 18.94 3.95 43.79
C ASN A 12 18.41 2.83 42.87
N VAL A 13 17.57 1.94 43.40
CA VAL A 13 16.98 0.86 42.60
C VAL A 13 16.05 1.40 41.51
N VAL A 14 15.18 2.37 41.84
CA VAL A 14 14.28 3.00 40.86
C VAL A 14 15.06 3.70 39.74
N ILE A 15 16.10 4.47 40.10
CA ILE A 15 16.97 5.14 39.13
C ILE A 15 17.71 4.12 38.27
N ALA A 16 18.23 3.04 38.85
CA ALA A 16 18.92 1.99 38.10
C ALA A 16 17.99 1.34 37.05
N LEU A 17 16.76 0.99 37.43
CA LEU A 17 15.78 0.43 36.49
C LEU A 17 15.37 1.45 35.41
N ALA A 18 15.23 2.73 35.77
CA ALA A 18 14.94 3.80 34.82
C ALA A 18 16.10 4.01 33.82
N ILE A 19 17.36 3.91 34.28
CA ILE A 19 18.55 3.97 33.42
C ILE A 19 18.57 2.78 32.46
N VAL A 20 18.36 1.55 32.95
CA VAL A 20 18.28 0.36 32.09
C VAL A 20 17.19 0.53 31.02
N TRP A 21 16.02 1.01 31.42
CA TRP A 21 14.93 1.31 30.49
C TRP A 21 15.33 2.37 29.45
N ALA A 22 15.93 3.49 29.88
CA ALA A 22 16.36 4.57 28.97
C ALA A 22 17.46 4.11 28.00
N LEU A 23 18.40 3.27 28.46
CA LEU A 23 19.42 2.65 27.61
C LEU A 23 18.79 1.72 26.57
N LEU A 24 17.84 0.87 26.96
CA LEU A 24 17.14 -0.02 26.03
C LEU A 24 16.22 0.74 25.06
N ALA A 25 15.60 1.83 25.51
CA ALA A 25 14.64 2.60 24.72
C ALA A 25 15.31 3.59 23.75
N TRP A 26 16.43 4.18 24.16
CA TRP A 26 17.08 5.26 23.42
C TRP A 26 18.57 5.06 23.22
N GLY A 27 19.33 4.65 24.25
CA GLY A 27 20.78 4.53 24.17
C GLY A 27 21.27 3.51 23.13
N LEU A 28 20.81 2.26 23.22
CA LEU A 28 21.19 1.18 22.30
C LEU A 28 20.73 1.42 20.86
N PRO A 29 19.50 1.91 20.60
CA PRO A 29 19.13 2.28 19.24
C PRO A 29 20.06 3.31 18.60
N TRP A 30 20.49 4.30 19.37
CA TRP A 30 21.40 5.34 18.91
C TRP A 30 22.81 4.81 18.67
N LEU A 31 23.32 3.98 19.59
CA LEU A 31 24.60 3.30 19.45
C LEU A 31 24.61 2.38 18.22
N GLY A 32 23.53 1.62 18.01
CA GLY A 32 23.38 0.74 16.85
C GLY A 32 23.46 1.50 15.54
N MET A 33 22.77 2.64 15.42
CA MET A 33 22.86 3.52 14.25
C MET A 33 24.30 3.96 13.97
N TRP A 34 25.03 4.39 15.01
CA TRP A 34 26.40 4.85 14.87
C TRP A 34 27.35 3.73 14.43
N VAL A 35 27.21 2.54 15.02
CA VAL A 35 28.04 1.36 14.69
C VAL A 35 27.76 0.83 13.29
N THR A 36 26.50 0.87 12.82
CA THR A 36 26.14 0.33 11.49
C THR A 36 26.18 1.39 10.38
N GLY A 37 26.53 2.64 10.68
CA GLY A 37 26.46 3.75 9.71
C GLY A 37 25.04 4.01 9.19
N GLY A 38 24.01 3.64 9.96
CA GLY A 38 22.61 3.74 9.55
C GLY A 38 22.10 5.19 9.58
N PRO A 39 21.09 5.55 8.76
CA PRO A 39 20.51 6.89 8.77
C PRO A 39 19.53 7.14 9.94
N ARG A 40 19.16 6.11 10.72
CA ARG A 40 18.20 6.18 11.84
C ARG A 40 18.54 5.21 12.97
N PRO A 41 18.16 5.51 14.24
CA PRO A 41 18.28 4.60 15.38
C PRO A 41 17.65 3.24 15.11
N LEU A 42 18.36 2.14 15.41
CA LEU A 42 17.86 0.77 15.25
C LEU A 42 17.01 0.36 16.48
N PRO A 43 15.67 0.29 16.38
CA PRO A 43 14.83 0.06 17.55
C PRO A 43 15.06 -1.34 18.13
N VAL A 44 15.19 -1.44 19.46
CA VAL A 44 15.25 -2.73 20.15
C VAL A 44 13.85 -3.38 20.16
N PRO A 45 13.69 -4.64 19.71
CA PRO A 45 12.40 -5.33 19.71
C PRO A 45 11.74 -5.32 21.10
N GLY A 46 10.41 -5.16 21.13
CA GLY A 46 9.64 -5.07 22.39
C GLY A 46 9.86 -6.25 23.34
N VAL A 47 9.92 -7.46 22.78
CA VAL A 47 10.17 -8.70 23.54
C VAL A 47 11.56 -8.68 24.18
N VAL A 48 12.57 -8.23 23.46
CA VAL A 48 13.95 -8.12 23.98
C VAL A 48 14.01 -7.09 25.11
N ARG A 49 13.39 -5.91 24.93
CA ARG A 49 13.29 -4.90 26.00
C ARG A 49 12.62 -5.48 27.26
N LEU A 50 11.55 -6.24 27.09
CA LEU A 50 10.84 -6.89 28.19
C LEU A 50 11.73 -7.89 28.93
N ILE A 51 12.44 -8.78 28.20
CA ILE A 51 13.33 -9.78 28.80
C ILE A 51 14.42 -9.11 29.65
N TYR A 52 15.12 -8.11 29.11
CA TYR A 52 16.19 -7.42 29.85
C TYR A 52 15.67 -6.60 31.04
N LEU A 53 14.49 -5.99 30.94
CA LEU A 53 13.87 -5.31 32.08
C LEU A 53 13.45 -6.29 33.18
N LEU A 54 12.94 -7.47 32.82
CA LEU A 54 12.64 -8.53 33.78
C LEU A 54 13.90 -9.04 34.47
N LEU A 55 14.99 -9.25 33.73
CA LEU A 55 16.28 -9.62 34.31
C LEU A 55 16.81 -8.55 35.28
N ALA A 56 16.72 -7.28 34.90
CA ALA A 56 17.11 -6.17 35.77
C ALA A 56 16.22 -6.09 37.02
N LEU A 57 14.92 -6.34 36.89
CA LEU A 57 13.98 -6.39 38.01
C LEU A 57 14.28 -7.55 38.97
N VAL A 58 14.56 -8.74 38.43
CA VAL A 58 14.97 -9.91 39.24
C VAL A 58 16.28 -9.63 39.96
N GLY A 59 17.28 -9.05 39.27
CA GLY A 59 18.54 -8.65 39.88
C GLY A 59 18.34 -7.61 41.00
N ALA A 60 17.47 -6.62 40.78
CA ALA A 60 17.10 -5.65 41.80
C ALA A 60 16.40 -6.30 43.00
N ALA A 61 15.50 -7.26 42.75
CA ALA A 61 14.82 -8.00 43.81
C ALA A 61 15.84 -8.78 44.67
N VAL A 62 16.73 -9.55 44.05
CA VAL A 62 17.81 -10.28 44.73
C VAL A 62 18.69 -9.34 45.55
N TYR A 63 19.08 -8.20 44.97
CA TYR A 63 19.89 -7.19 45.65
C TYR A 63 19.20 -6.60 46.89
N VAL A 64 17.90 -6.33 46.80
CA VAL A 64 17.10 -5.80 47.92
C VAL A 64 16.89 -6.86 49.00
N THR A 65 16.72 -8.13 48.64
CA THR A 65 16.46 -9.23 49.57
C THR A 65 17.72 -9.83 50.20
N ILE A 66 18.91 -9.31 49.88
CA ILE A 66 20.18 -9.88 50.36
C ILE A 66 20.35 -9.77 51.88
N SER A 67 19.66 -8.81 52.52
CA SER A 67 19.64 -8.66 53.98
C SER A 67 18.34 -8.03 54.47
N ASP A 68 17.97 -8.29 55.72
CA ASP A 68 16.82 -7.67 56.37
C ASP A 68 16.97 -6.15 56.52
N GLU A 69 18.21 -5.65 56.55
CA GLU A 69 18.49 -4.21 56.59
C GLU A 69 18.20 -3.55 55.23
N SER A 70 18.71 -4.13 54.13
CA SER A 70 18.43 -3.69 52.77
C SER A 70 16.93 -3.73 52.46
N LEU A 71 16.25 -4.80 52.85
CA LEU A 71 14.82 -4.94 52.64
C LEU A 71 14.03 -3.85 53.40
N ARG A 72 14.40 -3.58 54.66
CA ARG A 72 13.77 -2.53 55.47
C ARG A 72 14.05 -1.13 54.91
N GLU A 73 15.27 -0.86 54.46
CA GLU A 73 15.64 0.42 53.86
C GLU A 73 14.89 0.67 52.54
N PHE A 74 14.78 -0.36 51.69
CA PHE A 74 14.03 -0.31 50.44
C PHE A 74 12.52 -0.09 50.66
N LEU A 75 11.92 -0.78 51.63
CA LEU A 75 10.50 -0.66 51.93
C LEU A 75 10.14 0.62 52.70
N ARG A 76 11.11 1.35 53.25
CA ARG A 76 10.86 2.53 54.09
C ARG A 76 10.06 3.64 53.38
N PRO A 77 10.40 4.07 52.15
CA PRO A 77 9.60 5.08 51.43
C PRO A 77 8.16 4.65 51.10
N PRO A 78 7.88 3.46 50.50
CA PRO A 78 6.51 3.06 50.21
C PRO A 78 5.69 2.81 51.49
N VAL A 79 6.28 2.25 52.54
CA VAL A 79 5.60 2.09 53.84
C VAL A 79 5.28 3.46 54.47
N ALA A 80 6.19 4.44 54.40
CA ALA A 80 5.93 5.80 54.87
C ALA A 80 4.81 6.49 54.09
N GLY A 81 4.79 6.31 52.76
CA GLY A 81 3.71 6.77 51.89
C GLY A 81 2.34 6.17 52.26
N LEU A 82 2.30 4.86 52.55
CA LEU A 82 1.07 4.17 52.96
C LEU A 82 0.60 4.56 54.37
N ARG A 83 1.51 4.82 55.33
CA ARG A 83 1.16 5.33 56.66
C ARG A 83 0.51 6.72 56.59
N GLY A 84 1.04 7.58 55.74
CA GLY A 84 0.65 8.98 55.60
C GLY A 84 1.60 9.91 56.36
N PRO A 85 1.72 11.18 55.95
CA PRO A 85 2.65 12.11 56.57
C PRO A 85 2.20 12.50 57.98
N ASP A 86 3.16 12.63 58.88
CA ASP A 86 2.97 13.20 60.22
C ASP A 86 2.30 14.58 60.10
N PRO A 87 1.18 14.83 60.81
CA PRO A 87 0.53 16.14 60.85
C PRO A 87 1.47 17.31 61.17
N ALA A 88 2.52 17.09 61.96
CA ALA A 88 3.49 18.11 62.37
C ALA A 88 4.64 18.33 61.37
N ALA A 89 4.74 17.52 60.31
CA ALA A 89 5.86 17.59 59.37
C ALA A 89 5.74 18.77 58.36
N PRO A 90 6.87 19.37 57.93
CA PRO A 90 6.87 20.36 56.86
C PRO A 90 6.23 19.82 55.58
N HIS A 91 5.41 20.65 54.92
CA HIS A 91 4.66 20.29 53.70
C HIS A 91 3.70 19.09 53.86
N ALA A 92 3.26 18.75 55.08
CA ALA A 92 2.33 17.64 55.33
C ALA A 92 1.05 17.71 54.47
N ARG A 93 0.50 18.92 54.22
CA ARG A 93 -0.68 19.13 53.35
C ARG A 93 -0.44 18.63 51.92
N TRP A 94 0.69 19.01 51.30
CA TRP A 94 1.05 18.58 49.96
C TRP A 94 1.34 17.08 49.89
N ARG A 95 2.00 16.52 50.93
CA ARG A 95 2.26 15.08 51.03
C ARG A 95 0.98 14.25 51.19
N ARG A 96 -0.03 14.78 51.90
CA ARG A 96 -1.36 14.14 52.01
C ARG A 96 -2.09 14.15 50.67
N LEU A 97 -2.04 15.27 49.95
CA LEU A 97 -2.64 15.40 48.62
C LEU A 97 -1.98 14.44 47.63
N ALA A 98 -0.64 14.43 47.56
CA ALA A 98 0.11 13.52 46.69
C ALA A 98 -0.20 12.05 46.99
N ARG A 99 -0.31 11.67 48.27
CA ARG A 99 -0.73 10.32 48.68
C ARG A 99 -2.15 10.00 48.20
N LEU A 100 -3.10 10.91 48.37
CA LEU A 100 -4.48 10.70 47.94
C LEU A 100 -4.56 10.57 46.41
N VAL A 101 -3.82 11.40 45.68
CA VAL A 101 -3.69 11.32 44.22
C VAL A 101 -3.18 9.95 43.80
N VAL A 102 -2.10 9.44 44.42
CA VAL A 102 -1.56 8.10 44.09
C VAL A 102 -2.57 6.98 44.37
N LEU A 103 -3.23 7.01 45.54
CA LEU A 103 -4.24 6.00 45.93
C LEU A 103 -5.54 6.05 45.10
N VAL A 104 -5.81 7.17 44.42
CA VAL A 104 -6.95 7.27 43.50
C VAL A 104 -6.52 6.90 42.07
N LEU A 105 -5.34 7.34 41.64
CA LEU A 105 -4.83 7.07 40.30
C LEU A 105 -4.53 5.58 40.09
N LEU A 106 -4.02 4.85 41.08
CA LEU A 106 -3.68 3.44 40.92
C LEU A 106 -4.90 2.56 40.57
N PRO A 107 -6.03 2.61 41.31
CA PRO A 107 -7.26 1.92 40.92
C PRO A 107 -7.78 2.36 39.55
N LEU A 108 -7.76 3.67 39.24
CA LEU A 108 -8.22 4.20 37.96
C LEU A 108 -7.35 3.73 36.79
N LEU A 109 -6.03 3.69 36.96
CA LEU A 109 -5.08 3.17 35.98
C LEU A 109 -5.26 1.67 35.79
N ALA A 110 -5.54 0.92 36.85
CA ALA A 110 -5.89 -0.50 36.73
C ALA A 110 -7.21 -0.69 35.96
N GLY A 111 -8.24 0.11 36.26
CA GLY A 111 -9.48 0.14 35.49
C GLY A 111 -9.26 0.48 34.02
N ALA A 112 -8.48 1.53 33.74
CA ALA A 112 -8.13 1.93 32.38
C ALA A 112 -7.32 0.85 31.64
N ALA A 113 -6.41 0.16 32.33
CA ALA A 113 -5.64 -0.95 31.77
C ALA A 113 -6.53 -2.17 31.47
N VAL A 114 -7.51 -2.47 32.32
CA VAL A 114 -8.51 -3.51 32.06
C VAL A 114 -9.39 -3.10 30.87
N TYR A 115 -9.89 -1.86 30.85
CA TYR A 115 -10.70 -1.34 29.74
C TYR A 115 -9.95 -1.39 28.41
N ALA A 116 -8.69 -0.97 28.38
CA ALA A 116 -7.85 -1.01 27.19
C ALA A 116 -7.63 -2.45 26.66
N ARG A 117 -7.78 -3.48 27.50
CA ARG A 117 -7.65 -4.89 27.12
C ARG A 117 -8.98 -5.56 26.79
N THR A 118 -10.08 -5.08 27.35
CA THR A 118 -11.42 -5.66 27.16
C THR A 118 -12.24 -4.92 26.11
N ALA A 119 -11.93 -3.65 25.83
CA ALA A 119 -12.59 -2.87 24.80
C ALA A 119 -12.40 -3.53 23.42
N PRO A 120 -13.46 -3.66 22.60
CA PRO A 120 -13.34 -4.28 21.29
C PRO A 120 -12.45 -3.43 20.38
N THR A 121 -11.30 -3.96 19.99
CA THR A 121 -10.49 -3.39 18.91
C THR A 121 -10.65 -4.28 17.68
N ALA A 122 -11.14 -3.72 16.58
CA ALA A 122 -11.16 -4.41 15.29
C ALA A 122 -9.72 -4.47 14.76
N GLN A 123 -8.93 -5.43 15.24
CA GLN A 123 -7.60 -5.70 14.71
C GLN A 123 -7.73 -6.58 13.47
N SER A 124 -6.93 -6.31 12.44
CA SER A 124 -6.83 -7.21 11.31
C SER A 124 -6.37 -8.59 11.80
N PRO A 125 -6.96 -9.69 11.32
CA PRO A 125 -6.56 -11.02 11.76
C PRO A 125 -5.08 -11.26 11.44
N THR A 126 -4.31 -11.70 12.45
CA THR A 126 -2.91 -12.08 12.28
C THR A 126 -2.81 -13.30 11.37
N ILE A 127 -2.10 -13.18 10.26
CA ILE A 127 -1.88 -14.27 9.31
C ILE A 127 -0.48 -14.84 9.55
N LEU A 128 -0.40 -16.02 10.16
CA LEU A 128 0.83 -16.80 10.23
C LEU A 128 0.92 -17.67 8.97
N ARG A 129 2.02 -17.55 8.22
CA ARG A 129 2.27 -18.36 7.02
C ARG A 129 3.76 -18.70 6.89
N ILE A 130 4.05 -19.85 6.27
CA ILE A 130 5.43 -20.18 5.87
C ILE A 130 5.73 -19.45 4.56
N GLN A 131 6.74 -18.57 4.57
CA GLN A 131 7.10 -17.75 3.40
C GLN A 131 7.82 -18.56 2.30
N HIS A 132 8.59 -19.58 2.70
CA HIS A 132 9.34 -20.46 1.81
C HIS A 132 8.96 -21.93 2.06
N PRO A 133 7.84 -22.41 1.51
CA PRO A 133 7.49 -23.82 1.60
C PRO A 133 8.56 -24.70 0.94
N THR A 134 8.70 -25.93 1.44
CA THR A 134 9.63 -26.93 0.90
C THR A 134 9.35 -27.22 -0.57
N ILE A 135 10.40 -27.34 -1.39
CA ILE A 135 10.27 -27.66 -2.80
C ILE A 135 9.75 -29.09 -2.98
N PRO A 136 8.76 -29.34 -3.87
CA PRO A 136 8.34 -30.70 -4.17
C PRO A 136 9.45 -31.47 -4.90
N GLY A 137 9.61 -32.77 -4.60
CA GLY A 137 10.67 -33.61 -5.18
C GLY A 137 10.69 -33.66 -6.71
N ALA A 138 9.54 -33.45 -7.37
CA ALA A 138 9.45 -33.37 -8.84
C ALA A 138 10.21 -32.18 -9.46
N TYR A 139 10.48 -31.13 -8.67
CA TYR A 139 11.24 -29.95 -9.09
C TYR A 139 12.67 -29.95 -8.56
N GLU A 140 12.93 -30.64 -7.45
CA GLU A 140 14.25 -30.68 -6.79
C GLU A 140 15.38 -31.06 -7.75
N LYS A 141 15.13 -32.04 -8.64
CA LYS A 141 16.12 -32.54 -9.61
C LYS A 141 16.17 -31.77 -10.93
N ARG A 142 15.34 -30.74 -11.12
CA ARG A 142 15.37 -29.94 -12.35
C ARG A 142 16.61 -29.04 -12.37
N SER A 143 17.26 -28.93 -13.53
CA SER A 143 18.36 -28.00 -13.78
C SER A 143 18.01 -27.07 -14.94
N ASN A 144 18.58 -25.87 -14.91
CA ASN A 144 18.41 -24.90 -15.98
C ASN A 144 19.24 -25.32 -17.21
N PRO A 145 18.62 -25.63 -18.37
CA PRO A 145 19.31 -26.15 -19.54
C PRO A 145 20.13 -25.09 -20.28
N PHE A 146 20.00 -23.81 -19.92
CA PHE A 146 20.66 -22.70 -20.61
C PHE A 146 21.97 -22.24 -19.97
N ARG A 147 22.27 -22.69 -18.75
CA ARG A 147 23.49 -22.30 -18.03
C ARG A 147 24.74 -22.84 -18.70
N GLY A 148 25.69 -21.96 -18.98
CA GLY A 148 27.00 -22.31 -19.55
C GLY A 148 26.97 -22.53 -21.07
N ARG A 149 25.88 -22.19 -21.76
CA ARG A 149 25.82 -22.20 -23.21
C ARG A 149 26.57 -21.00 -23.80
N SER A 150 27.09 -21.16 -25.02
CA SER A 150 27.77 -20.07 -25.74
C SER A 150 26.86 -18.91 -26.14
N ASP A 151 25.55 -19.17 -26.30
CA ASP A 151 24.53 -18.19 -26.65
C ASP A 151 23.72 -17.66 -25.44
N GLU A 152 24.21 -17.86 -24.21
CA GLU A 152 23.53 -17.47 -22.97
C GLU A 152 23.14 -15.98 -22.94
N ALA A 153 23.94 -15.09 -23.54
CA ALA A 153 23.62 -13.67 -23.62
C ALA A 153 22.38 -13.36 -24.48
N ALA A 154 22.19 -14.06 -25.60
CA ALA A 154 21.01 -13.91 -26.46
C ALA A 154 19.76 -14.48 -25.76
N ILE A 155 19.91 -15.66 -25.12
CA ILE A 155 18.87 -16.29 -24.31
C ILE A 155 18.42 -15.36 -23.18
N LEU A 156 19.36 -14.68 -22.53
CA LEU A 156 19.07 -13.71 -21.49
C LEU A 156 18.31 -12.48 -22.01
N ALA A 157 18.64 -12.00 -23.22
CA ALA A 157 17.92 -10.91 -23.86
C ALA A 157 16.45 -11.29 -24.12
N GLU A 158 16.18 -12.48 -24.65
CA GLU A 158 14.82 -13.02 -24.80
C GLU A 158 14.12 -13.18 -23.43
N GLY A 159 14.85 -13.67 -22.43
CA GLY A 159 14.34 -13.79 -21.06
C GLY A 159 13.91 -12.44 -20.46
N ARG A 160 14.67 -11.37 -20.71
CA ARG A 160 14.32 -10.03 -20.28
C ARG A 160 13.03 -9.56 -20.95
N GLU A 161 12.83 -9.79 -22.25
CA GLU A 161 11.56 -9.47 -22.91
C GLU A 161 10.38 -10.21 -22.26
N ILE A 162 10.52 -11.53 -22.05
CA ILE A 162 9.49 -12.34 -21.38
C ILE A 162 9.17 -11.79 -19.99
N PHE A 163 10.20 -11.45 -19.19
CA PHE A 163 10.03 -10.88 -17.86
C PHE A 163 9.32 -9.52 -17.91
N GLN A 164 9.70 -8.65 -18.85
CA GLN A 164 9.15 -7.30 -18.98
C GLN A 164 7.67 -7.32 -19.44
N ILE A 165 7.27 -8.32 -20.24
CA ILE A 165 5.87 -8.50 -20.63
C ILE A 165 5.05 -9.12 -19.49
N ASN A 166 5.56 -10.16 -18.84
CA ASN A 166 4.75 -11.04 -17.99
C ASN A 166 4.92 -10.81 -16.48
N CYS A 167 6.11 -10.45 -16.01
CA CYS A 167 6.47 -10.41 -14.59
C CYS A 167 6.59 -8.99 -14.04
N ARG A 168 7.18 -8.08 -14.82
CA ARG A 168 7.37 -6.65 -14.53
C ARG A 168 6.13 -5.91 -14.05
N PRO A 169 4.89 -6.15 -14.57
CA PRO A 169 3.71 -5.45 -14.07
C PRO A 169 3.57 -5.53 -12.55
N CYS A 170 4.00 -6.65 -11.93
CA CYS A 170 4.08 -6.80 -10.48
C CYS A 170 5.50 -6.58 -9.93
N HIS A 171 6.51 -7.19 -10.53
CA HIS A 171 7.87 -7.25 -9.97
C HIS A 171 8.75 -6.02 -10.28
N GLY A 172 8.29 -5.09 -11.11
CA GLY A 172 9.06 -3.89 -11.46
C GLY A 172 10.12 -4.13 -12.53
N ASP A 173 10.60 -3.04 -13.15
CA ASP A 173 11.56 -3.09 -14.24
C ASP A 173 12.95 -3.55 -13.74
N ALA A 174 13.25 -3.26 -12.48
CA ALA A 174 14.46 -3.69 -11.76
C ALA A 174 14.30 -5.01 -11.00
N ALA A 175 13.15 -5.68 -11.11
CA ALA A 175 12.80 -6.85 -10.30
C ALA A 175 12.78 -6.57 -8.78
N ASP A 176 12.47 -5.33 -8.38
CA ASP A 176 12.49 -4.83 -7.01
C ASP A 176 11.14 -4.94 -6.28
N GLY A 177 10.14 -5.54 -6.91
CA GLY A 177 8.79 -5.67 -6.37
C GLY A 177 7.96 -4.37 -6.46
N ALA A 178 8.46 -3.35 -7.15
CA ALA A 178 7.81 -2.04 -7.30
C ALA A 178 7.15 -1.85 -8.68
N GLY A 179 6.57 -2.91 -9.24
CA GLY A 179 5.84 -2.83 -10.50
C GLY A 179 4.58 -1.96 -10.41
N PRO A 180 4.07 -1.46 -11.56
CA PRO A 180 2.90 -0.57 -11.59
C PRO A 180 1.62 -1.19 -10.98
N MET A 181 1.58 -2.51 -10.80
CA MET A 181 0.48 -3.22 -10.15
C MET A 181 0.71 -3.56 -8.69
N ALA A 182 1.95 -3.44 -8.20
CA ALA A 182 2.34 -3.85 -6.85
C ALA A 182 1.57 -3.09 -5.76
N TRP A 183 1.21 -1.83 -6.02
CA TRP A 183 0.54 -0.99 -5.03
C TRP A 183 -0.91 -1.46 -4.76
N GLY A 184 -1.61 -2.02 -5.77
CA GLY A 184 -2.99 -2.50 -5.66
C GLY A 184 -3.17 -3.80 -4.86
N PHE A 185 -2.08 -4.53 -4.59
CA PHE A 185 -2.12 -5.76 -3.81
C PHE A 185 -1.67 -5.56 -2.37
N ARG A 186 -2.37 -6.22 -1.44
CA ARG A 186 -2.01 -6.21 -0.01
C ARG A 186 -0.70 -6.95 0.22
N LEU A 187 -0.60 -8.16 -0.33
CA LEU A 187 0.66 -8.87 -0.34
C LEU A 187 1.52 -8.31 -1.46
N LYS A 188 2.57 -7.56 -1.08
CA LYS A 188 3.49 -6.99 -2.05
C LYS A 188 4.25 -8.07 -2.83
N PRO A 189 4.48 -7.88 -4.14
CA PRO A 189 5.37 -8.73 -4.92
C PRO A 189 6.75 -8.82 -4.28
N ALA A 190 7.44 -9.94 -4.50
CA ALA A 190 8.78 -10.14 -3.94
C ALA A 190 9.79 -9.16 -4.57
N ASN A 191 10.58 -8.51 -3.71
CA ASN A 191 11.71 -7.67 -4.09
C ASN A 191 12.95 -8.55 -4.29
N PHE A 192 13.27 -8.89 -5.53
CA PHE A 192 14.38 -9.79 -5.84
C PHE A 192 15.77 -9.16 -5.66
N THR A 193 15.85 -7.82 -5.52
CA THR A 193 17.12 -7.13 -5.25
C THR A 193 17.60 -7.30 -3.80
N ASP A 194 16.70 -7.70 -2.89
CA ASP A 194 17.05 -8.00 -1.49
C ASP A 194 17.73 -9.38 -1.41
N ALA A 195 18.92 -9.41 -0.81
CA ALA A 195 19.72 -10.61 -0.59
C ALA A 195 18.97 -11.72 0.18
N GLY A 196 17.96 -11.35 0.98
CA GLY A 196 17.09 -12.28 1.71
C GLY A 196 16.00 -12.98 0.86
N THR A 197 15.96 -12.76 -0.45
CA THR A 197 14.87 -13.23 -1.32
C THR A 197 15.31 -14.28 -2.34
N ILE A 198 15.30 -13.99 -3.64
CA ILE A 198 15.57 -14.95 -4.72
C ILE A 198 17.01 -15.48 -4.67
N ALA A 199 17.95 -14.70 -4.12
CA ALA A 199 19.34 -15.10 -3.94
C ALA A 199 19.52 -16.25 -2.94
N THR A 200 18.54 -16.47 -2.05
CA THR A 200 18.60 -17.54 -1.03
C THR A 200 18.18 -18.92 -1.55
N VAL A 201 17.61 -18.98 -2.76
CA VAL A 201 17.05 -20.19 -3.34
C VAL A 201 17.79 -20.62 -4.60
N VAL A 202 17.73 -21.93 -4.89
CA VAL A 202 18.25 -22.53 -6.14
C VAL A 202 17.31 -22.22 -7.31
N GLU A 203 17.80 -22.21 -8.55
CA GLU A 203 16.98 -21.86 -9.72
C GLU A 203 15.78 -22.80 -9.92
N SER A 204 15.89 -24.08 -9.53
CA SER A 204 14.78 -25.03 -9.60
C SER A 204 13.62 -24.66 -8.67
N TYR A 205 13.92 -24.00 -7.54
CA TYR A 205 12.91 -23.42 -6.66
C TYR A 205 12.20 -22.26 -7.35
N ALA A 206 12.96 -21.32 -7.92
CA ALA A 206 12.37 -20.19 -8.66
C ALA A 206 11.50 -20.68 -9.82
N PHE A 207 11.96 -21.68 -10.58
CA PHE A 207 11.21 -22.31 -11.66
C PHE A 207 9.90 -22.95 -11.16
N TRP A 208 9.94 -23.65 -10.03
CA TRP A 208 8.75 -24.19 -9.38
C TRP A 208 7.76 -23.06 -9.04
N ARG A 209 8.24 -22.00 -8.38
CA ARG A 209 7.42 -20.85 -7.97
C ARG A 209 6.75 -20.16 -9.16
N VAL A 210 7.48 -19.97 -10.26
CA VAL A 210 6.92 -19.44 -11.52
C VAL A 210 5.88 -20.40 -12.09
N THR A 211 6.15 -21.70 -12.08
CA THR A 211 5.22 -22.69 -12.64
C THR A 211 3.89 -22.74 -11.87
N VAL A 212 3.92 -22.77 -10.54
CA VAL A 212 2.70 -23.01 -9.72
C VAL A 212 2.01 -21.75 -9.21
N GLY A 213 2.72 -20.62 -9.12
CA GLY A 213 2.17 -19.38 -8.60
C GLY A 213 1.81 -19.40 -7.10
N GLY A 214 0.89 -18.54 -6.70
CA GLY A 214 0.32 -18.48 -5.35
C GLY A 214 -0.73 -19.57 -5.06
N PRO A 215 -1.72 -19.81 -5.94
CA PRO A 215 -2.76 -20.82 -5.73
C PRO A 215 -2.26 -22.27 -5.70
N GLY A 216 -1.10 -22.56 -6.29
CA GLY A 216 -0.53 -23.91 -6.37
C GLY A 216 0.40 -24.31 -5.22
N LEU A 217 0.38 -23.58 -4.10
CA LEU A 217 1.23 -23.84 -2.93
C LEU A 217 0.61 -24.86 -1.99
N PRO A 218 1.43 -25.56 -1.18
CA PRO A 218 0.91 -26.54 -0.25
C PRO A 218 0.14 -25.85 0.90
N PRO A 219 -0.73 -26.58 1.64
CA PRO A 219 -1.59 -26.01 2.67
C PRO A 219 -0.88 -25.23 3.77
N GLU A 220 0.39 -25.55 4.09
CA GLU A 220 1.17 -24.86 5.12
C GLU A 220 1.56 -23.42 4.72
N ALA A 221 1.42 -23.09 3.43
CA ALA A 221 1.62 -21.75 2.89
C ALA A 221 0.32 -20.94 2.78
N THR A 222 -0.80 -21.45 3.32
CA THR A 222 -2.09 -20.75 3.33
C THR A 222 -2.10 -19.58 4.32
N PRO A 223 -2.98 -18.58 4.13
CA PRO A 223 -3.85 -18.37 2.97
C PRO A 223 -3.05 -18.01 1.71
N TRP A 224 -3.53 -18.48 0.55
CA TRP A 224 -3.00 -18.12 -0.76
C TRP A 224 -3.45 -16.72 -1.18
N ASP A 225 -3.13 -15.71 -0.37
CA ASP A 225 -3.46 -14.30 -0.61
C ASP A 225 -2.47 -13.64 -1.60
N SER A 226 -1.81 -14.44 -2.44
CA SER A 226 -0.80 -13.98 -3.38
C SER A 226 -1.38 -13.75 -4.76
N ALA A 227 -1.11 -12.58 -5.33
CA ALA A 227 -1.45 -12.25 -6.70
C ALA A 227 -0.54 -12.89 -7.76
N MET A 228 0.41 -13.76 -7.36
CA MET A 228 1.30 -14.43 -8.31
C MET A 228 0.51 -15.49 -9.13
N PRO A 229 0.33 -15.30 -10.44
CA PRO A 229 -0.39 -16.27 -11.28
C PRO A 229 0.37 -17.59 -11.40
N THR A 230 -0.34 -18.63 -11.83
CA THR A 230 0.29 -19.82 -12.39
C THR A 230 0.72 -19.54 -13.84
N TRP A 231 1.98 -19.82 -14.17
CA TRP A 231 2.48 -19.73 -15.54
C TRP A 231 2.53 -21.07 -16.28
N ARG A 232 2.04 -22.15 -15.64
CA ARG A 232 2.07 -23.51 -16.21
C ARG A 232 1.39 -23.59 -17.58
N HIS A 233 0.30 -22.87 -17.75
CA HIS A 233 -0.55 -22.93 -18.95
C HIS A 233 -0.21 -21.86 -19.99
N ASP A 234 0.64 -20.90 -19.62
CA ASP A 234 0.85 -19.67 -20.37
C ASP A 234 2.26 -19.54 -20.94
N LEU A 235 3.25 -20.14 -20.29
CA LEU A 235 4.65 -20.12 -20.70
C LEU A 235 5.19 -21.55 -20.81
N THR A 236 5.93 -21.80 -21.88
CA THR A 236 6.67 -23.06 -22.05
C THR A 236 7.75 -23.20 -20.97
N ASP A 237 8.24 -24.41 -20.73
CA ASP A 237 9.34 -24.66 -19.80
C ASP A 237 10.59 -23.84 -20.17
N GLU A 238 10.89 -23.70 -21.46
CA GLU A 238 11.98 -22.85 -21.94
C GLU A 238 11.76 -21.38 -21.59
N GLN A 239 10.56 -20.84 -21.86
CA GLN A 239 10.24 -19.45 -21.53
C GLN A 239 10.32 -19.18 -20.03
N LYS A 240 9.88 -20.13 -19.20
CA LYS A 240 9.98 -20.02 -17.74
C LYS A 240 11.44 -20.00 -17.27
N TRP A 241 12.32 -20.84 -17.83
CA TRP A 241 13.75 -20.80 -17.52
C TRP A 241 14.39 -19.47 -17.92
N LYS A 242 14.09 -18.98 -19.13
CA LYS A 242 14.57 -17.67 -19.61
C LYS A 242 14.10 -16.53 -18.70
N ALA A 243 12.84 -16.55 -18.27
CA ALA A 243 12.30 -15.57 -17.32
C ALA A 243 12.97 -15.64 -15.93
N VAL A 244 13.26 -16.84 -15.43
CA VAL A 244 13.99 -17.03 -14.17
C VAL A 244 15.41 -16.44 -14.27
N MET A 245 16.14 -16.73 -15.35
CA MET A 245 17.46 -16.14 -15.60
C MET A 245 17.42 -14.62 -15.64
N ALA A 246 16.42 -14.07 -16.34
CA ALA A 246 16.21 -12.63 -16.40
C ALA A 246 15.88 -12.02 -15.03
N ALA A 247 15.11 -12.71 -14.18
CA ALA A 247 14.79 -12.22 -12.84
C ALA A 247 16.07 -12.05 -11.99
N TYR A 248 16.97 -13.03 -12.00
CA TYR A 248 18.27 -12.96 -11.31
C TYR A 248 19.17 -11.85 -11.88
N ASP A 249 19.31 -11.80 -13.21
CA ASP A 249 20.12 -10.78 -13.88
C ASP A 249 19.59 -9.36 -13.63
N LEU A 250 18.27 -9.15 -13.73
CA LEU A 250 17.65 -7.85 -13.46
C LEU A 250 17.77 -7.48 -11.98
N ALA A 251 17.65 -8.44 -11.06
CA ALA A 251 17.88 -8.18 -9.64
C ALA A 251 19.35 -7.87 -9.31
N GLY A 252 20.28 -8.24 -10.20
CA GLY A 252 21.73 -8.09 -9.96
C GLY A 252 22.27 -9.09 -8.94
N VAL A 253 21.62 -10.25 -8.80
CA VAL A 253 21.98 -11.29 -7.84
C VAL A 253 22.16 -12.64 -8.54
N GLU A 254 23.00 -13.49 -7.98
CA GLU A 254 23.22 -14.85 -8.47
C GLU A 254 22.35 -15.86 -7.71
N PRO A 255 21.92 -16.96 -8.36
CA PRO A 255 21.23 -18.05 -7.67
C PRO A 255 22.11 -18.70 -6.61
N ARG A 256 21.49 -19.24 -5.56
CA ARG A 256 22.20 -20.07 -4.59
C ARG A 256 22.80 -21.28 -5.32
N LYS A 257 24.13 -21.42 -5.24
CA LYS A 257 24.83 -22.62 -5.73
C LYS A 257 24.87 -23.66 -4.60
N PRO A 258 24.65 -24.96 -4.89
CA PRO A 258 24.90 -26.01 -3.91
C PRO A 258 26.35 -25.90 -3.40
N GLU A 259 26.55 -25.97 -2.08
CA GLU A 259 27.88 -25.86 -1.49
C GLU A 259 28.81 -26.95 -2.04
N ARG A 260 29.76 -26.54 -2.88
CA ARG A 260 31.07 -27.19 -2.94
C ARG A 260 32.01 -26.29 -2.15
N LEU A 261 32.76 -26.86 -1.21
CA LEU A 261 33.86 -26.16 -0.53
C LEU A 261 34.80 -25.60 -1.59
N GLY A 262 34.66 -24.29 -1.85
CA GLY A 262 35.49 -23.52 -2.74
C GLY A 262 35.91 -22.26 -2.00
N TRP A 263 37.16 -21.87 -2.21
CA TRP A 263 37.79 -20.74 -1.54
C TRP A 263 37.01 -19.44 -1.77
N LEU A 264 36.83 -18.67 -0.70
CA LEU A 264 36.22 -17.35 -0.72
C LEU A 264 37.01 -16.43 -1.66
N HIS A 265 36.41 -16.02 -2.77
CA HIS A 265 36.89 -14.85 -3.52
C HIS A 265 36.31 -13.59 -2.88
N PRO A 266 37.14 -12.63 -2.43
CA PRO A 266 36.64 -11.34 -1.99
C PRO A 266 36.13 -10.54 -3.20
N SER A 267 34.81 -10.43 -3.37
CA SER A 267 34.22 -9.45 -4.28
C SER A 267 34.06 -8.13 -3.53
N GLY A 268 35.17 -7.38 -3.48
CA GLY A 268 35.25 -6.07 -2.85
C GLY A 268 36.08 -5.11 -3.71
N ALA A 269 35.79 -5.05 -5.01
CA ALA A 269 36.29 -3.95 -5.83
C ALA A 269 35.34 -2.77 -5.63
N TRP A 270 35.81 -1.76 -4.90
CA TRP A 270 35.19 -0.43 -4.89
C TRP A 270 35.22 0.07 -6.33
N ALA A 271 34.09 0.00 -7.02
CA ALA A 271 34.00 0.46 -8.40
C ALA A 271 34.37 1.95 -8.41
N GLN A 272 35.46 2.29 -9.11
CA GLN A 272 35.85 3.68 -9.31
C GLN A 272 34.71 4.40 -10.04
N THR A 273 34.29 5.55 -9.50
CA THR A 273 33.28 6.42 -10.09
C THR A 273 33.74 6.83 -11.47
N THR A 274 33.13 6.30 -12.54
CA THR A 274 33.48 6.74 -13.88
C THR A 274 32.55 7.85 -14.34
N PRO A 275 33.06 9.05 -14.65
CA PRO A 275 32.22 10.15 -15.08
C PRO A 275 31.46 9.83 -16.37
N ALA A 276 30.18 10.23 -16.40
CA ALA A 276 29.26 9.93 -17.50
C ALA A 276 29.69 10.48 -18.86
N GLY A 277 30.40 11.62 -18.89
CA GLY A 277 30.87 12.26 -20.12
C GLY A 277 32.09 11.63 -20.78
N THR A 278 32.65 10.56 -20.21
CA THR A 278 33.79 9.83 -20.80
C THR A 278 33.33 8.78 -21.82
N PRO A 279 34.15 8.39 -22.82
CA PRO A 279 33.81 7.28 -23.71
C PRO A 279 33.46 5.99 -22.97
N GLU A 280 34.15 5.71 -21.87
CA GLU A 280 33.91 4.55 -21.02
C GLU A 280 32.59 4.67 -20.23
N GLY A 281 32.28 5.88 -19.72
CA GLY A 281 30.99 6.21 -19.10
C GLY A 281 29.82 6.07 -20.07
N LEU A 282 29.98 6.52 -21.30
CA LEU A 282 28.98 6.36 -22.38
C LEU A 282 28.78 4.88 -22.73
N ALA A 283 29.86 4.10 -22.82
CA ALA A 283 29.78 2.66 -23.06
C ALA A 283 29.09 1.91 -21.90
N ARG A 284 29.31 2.34 -20.65
CA ARG A 284 28.53 1.86 -19.49
C ARG A 284 27.06 2.22 -19.61
N GLY A 285 26.75 3.47 -19.93
CA GLY A 285 25.39 3.96 -20.17
C GLY A 285 24.64 3.14 -21.22
N LYS A 286 25.30 2.82 -22.34
CA LYS A 286 24.74 1.96 -23.39
C LYS A 286 24.40 0.55 -22.88
N ARG A 287 25.26 -0.06 -22.06
CA ARG A 287 24.99 -1.37 -21.46
C ARG A 287 23.82 -1.33 -20.48
N ILE A 288 23.73 -0.27 -19.68
CA ILE A 288 22.59 -0.05 -18.77
C ILE A 288 21.30 0.12 -19.57
N TYR A 289 21.32 0.95 -20.62
CA TYR A 289 20.16 1.17 -21.49
C TYR A 289 19.68 -0.14 -22.12
N ALA A 290 20.57 -0.91 -22.72
CA ALA A 290 20.24 -2.19 -23.35
C ALA A 290 19.64 -3.20 -22.34
N LYS A 291 20.10 -3.16 -21.09
CA LYS A 291 19.61 -4.03 -20.01
C LYS A 291 18.28 -3.58 -19.41
N ARG A 292 18.07 -2.26 -19.26
CA ARG A 292 17.02 -1.70 -18.39
C ARG A 292 15.93 -0.93 -19.14
N CYS A 293 16.26 -0.30 -20.26
CA CYS A 293 15.42 0.70 -20.92
C CYS A 293 14.90 0.23 -22.29
N GLN A 294 15.73 -0.52 -23.02
CA GLN A 294 15.50 -0.89 -24.43
C GLN A 294 14.19 -1.68 -24.65
N ALA A 295 13.79 -2.55 -23.71
CA ALA A 295 12.57 -3.35 -23.87
C ALA A 295 11.30 -2.50 -24.05
N CYS A 296 11.28 -1.31 -23.44
CA CYS A 296 10.17 -0.36 -23.58
C CYS A 296 10.49 0.73 -24.61
N HIS A 297 11.68 1.35 -24.52
CA HIS A 297 12.04 2.52 -25.31
C HIS A 297 12.62 2.20 -26.70
N GLY A 298 12.82 0.93 -27.03
CA GLY A 298 13.39 0.51 -28.31
C GLY A 298 14.91 0.64 -28.35
N GLU A 299 15.55 -0.12 -29.24
CA GLU A 299 17.00 -0.05 -29.45
C GLU A 299 17.44 1.32 -29.97
N LYS A 300 16.58 1.95 -30.78
CA LYS A 300 16.80 3.27 -31.38
C LYS A 300 16.33 4.43 -30.50
N GLY A 301 15.77 4.15 -29.32
CA GLY A 301 15.17 5.18 -28.45
C GLY A 301 13.88 5.77 -29.00
N ASP A 302 13.23 5.12 -29.97
CA ASP A 302 12.03 5.59 -30.68
C ASP A 302 10.70 5.28 -29.94
N GLY A 303 10.78 4.68 -28.75
CA GLY A 303 9.59 4.28 -27.99
C GLY A 303 8.86 3.06 -28.57
N LEU A 304 9.47 2.36 -29.54
CA LEU A 304 8.88 1.20 -30.24
C LEU A 304 9.48 -0.13 -29.78
N GLY A 305 9.87 -0.22 -28.50
CA GLY A 305 10.33 -1.48 -27.91
C GLY A 305 9.27 -2.58 -27.94
N PRO A 306 9.65 -3.86 -27.82
CA PRO A 306 8.72 -5.00 -27.89
C PRO A 306 7.57 -4.94 -26.87
N VAL A 307 7.78 -4.26 -25.74
CA VAL A 307 6.76 -4.08 -24.69
C VAL A 307 5.80 -2.93 -24.99
N ALA A 308 6.19 -1.96 -25.82
CA ALA A 308 5.43 -0.72 -26.08
C ALA A 308 3.96 -0.95 -26.50
N PRO A 309 3.61 -1.96 -27.33
CA PRO A 309 2.22 -2.27 -27.68
C PRO A 309 1.30 -2.59 -26.50
N TYR A 310 1.84 -2.96 -25.34
CA TYR A 310 1.06 -3.38 -24.17
C TYR A 310 0.93 -2.29 -23.10
N LEU A 311 1.54 -1.12 -23.30
CA LEU A 311 1.62 -0.04 -22.30
C LEU A 311 0.75 1.16 -22.67
N ASN A 312 -0.10 1.58 -21.72
CA ASN A 312 -0.84 2.83 -21.77
C ASN A 312 -0.46 3.68 -20.53
N PRO A 313 0.19 4.85 -20.69
CA PRO A 313 0.61 5.48 -21.94
C PRO A 313 1.81 4.77 -22.60
N ARG A 314 2.01 5.04 -23.91
CA ARG A 314 3.17 4.58 -24.67
C ARG A 314 4.50 5.11 -24.09
N PRO A 315 5.61 4.36 -24.21
CA PRO A 315 6.95 4.84 -23.87
C PRO A 315 7.33 6.11 -24.63
N ARG A 316 8.21 6.92 -24.04
CA ARG A 316 8.71 8.15 -24.66
C ARG A 316 9.63 7.82 -25.82
N ASP A 317 9.40 8.49 -26.95
CA ASP A 317 10.35 8.61 -28.06
C ASP A 317 11.38 9.70 -27.70
N PHE A 318 12.64 9.28 -27.54
CA PHE A 318 13.76 10.14 -27.20
C PHE A 318 14.36 10.83 -28.43
N THR A 319 14.08 10.36 -29.64
CA THR A 319 14.62 10.92 -30.89
C THR A 319 14.07 12.33 -31.16
N LEU A 320 12.88 12.62 -30.65
CA LEU A 320 12.20 13.91 -30.77
C LEU A 320 12.77 15.00 -29.83
N GLY A 321 13.53 14.64 -28.79
CA GLY A 321 14.00 15.60 -27.79
C GLY A 321 12.90 16.24 -26.91
N ALA A 322 11.63 15.89 -27.11
CA ALA A 322 10.48 16.48 -26.43
C ALA A 322 10.06 15.70 -25.17
N PHE A 323 10.12 16.33 -24.00
CA PHE A 323 9.85 15.67 -22.71
C PHE A 323 8.67 16.31 -21.97
N LYS A 324 7.89 15.49 -21.25
CA LYS A 324 6.71 15.97 -20.50
C LYS A 324 7.06 16.73 -19.22
N LEU A 325 8.15 16.35 -18.55
CA LEU A 325 8.48 16.78 -17.19
C LEU A 325 9.79 17.55 -17.21
N ARG A 326 9.69 18.88 -17.26
CA ARG A 326 10.82 19.79 -17.49
C ARG A 326 10.80 20.98 -16.54
N THR A 327 11.94 21.66 -16.50
CA THR A 327 12.19 22.98 -15.90
C THR A 327 12.68 23.97 -16.96
N THR A 328 12.36 23.73 -18.24
CA THR A 328 12.74 24.57 -19.39
C THR A 328 11.52 25.16 -20.09
N GLY A 329 11.72 26.14 -20.96
CA GLY A 329 10.65 26.78 -21.74
C GLY A 329 9.84 25.76 -22.55
N SER A 330 8.57 26.05 -22.86
CA SER A 330 7.72 25.13 -23.64
C SER A 330 8.35 24.81 -25.00
N GLY A 331 8.39 23.53 -25.38
CA GLY A 331 9.04 23.09 -26.62
C GLY A 331 10.57 22.99 -26.57
N GLU A 332 11.21 23.42 -25.48
CA GLU A 332 12.66 23.29 -25.29
C GLU A 332 13.03 21.94 -24.64
N PRO A 333 14.22 21.38 -24.94
CA PRO A 333 14.70 20.13 -24.36
C PRO A 333 14.83 20.20 -22.82
N PRO A 334 14.73 19.07 -22.09
CA PRO A 334 14.92 19.03 -20.64
C PRO A 334 16.36 19.38 -20.23
N THR A 335 16.55 19.75 -18.96
CA THR A 335 17.90 19.75 -18.36
C THR A 335 18.35 18.32 -18.02
N ASP A 336 19.65 18.16 -17.74
CA ASP A 336 20.21 16.89 -17.30
C ASP A 336 19.63 16.49 -15.92
N GLU A 337 19.37 17.46 -15.05
CA GLU A 337 18.70 17.27 -13.76
C GLU A 337 17.24 16.84 -13.90
N ASP A 338 16.52 17.35 -14.90
CA ASP A 338 15.16 16.91 -15.21
C ASP A 338 15.14 15.43 -15.58
N LEU A 339 16.05 15.02 -16.48
CA LEU A 339 16.23 13.62 -16.86
C LEU A 339 16.62 12.76 -15.65
N PHE A 340 17.55 13.24 -14.81
CA PHE A 340 17.98 12.54 -13.60
C PHE A 340 16.84 12.34 -12.61
N ARG A 341 16.00 13.36 -12.40
CA ARG A 341 14.82 13.28 -11.55
C ARG A 341 13.82 12.24 -12.08
N VAL A 342 13.55 12.25 -13.39
CA VAL A 342 12.63 11.30 -14.03
C VAL A 342 13.16 9.87 -13.94
N VAL A 343 14.44 9.63 -14.23
CA VAL A 343 15.05 8.30 -14.11
C VAL A 343 15.03 7.83 -12.65
N THR A 344 15.29 8.73 -11.69
CA THR A 344 15.34 8.36 -10.27
C THR A 344 13.96 8.02 -9.71
N ARG A 345 12.94 8.84 -10.01
CA ARG A 345 11.60 8.71 -9.40
C ARG A 345 10.62 7.88 -10.24
N GLY A 346 10.93 7.67 -11.52
CA GLY A 346 9.97 7.15 -12.48
C GLY A 346 8.89 8.18 -12.81
N VAL A 347 7.81 7.72 -13.43
CA VAL A 347 6.64 8.54 -13.76
C VAL A 347 5.39 7.88 -13.18
N PRO A 348 4.81 8.44 -12.09
CA PRO A 348 3.60 7.90 -11.46
C PRO A 348 2.45 7.67 -12.44
N GLY A 349 1.69 6.60 -12.22
CA GLY A 349 0.57 6.20 -13.08
C GLY A 349 0.99 5.71 -14.48
N THR A 350 2.25 5.30 -14.66
CA THR A 350 2.76 4.73 -15.92
C THR A 350 3.60 3.49 -15.66
N ALA A 351 4.03 2.82 -16.73
CA ALA A 351 4.93 1.68 -16.65
C ALA A 351 6.38 2.05 -16.25
N MET A 352 6.76 3.33 -16.30
CA MET A 352 8.14 3.78 -16.03
C MET A 352 8.39 3.86 -14.51
N SER A 353 8.97 2.82 -13.94
CA SER A 353 9.35 2.79 -12.52
C SER A 353 10.58 3.65 -12.21
N GLY A 354 10.86 3.87 -10.91
CA GLY A 354 12.03 4.63 -10.46
C GLY A 354 13.28 3.76 -10.34
N TRP A 355 14.42 4.27 -10.82
CA TRP A 355 15.69 3.53 -10.86
C TRP A 355 16.61 3.86 -9.68
N THR A 356 16.09 3.77 -8.46
CA THR A 356 16.91 3.91 -7.23
C THR A 356 17.82 2.70 -6.99
N THR A 357 17.57 1.59 -7.68
CA THR A 357 18.42 0.39 -7.71
C THR A 357 19.73 0.61 -8.47
N LEU A 358 19.80 1.64 -9.33
CA LEU A 358 21.06 2.10 -9.92
C LEU A 358 21.73 3.11 -8.98
N SER A 359 23.06 3.16 -8.97
CA SER A 359 23.80 4.25 -8.34
C SER A 359 23.55 5.59 -9.06
N ALA A 360 23.93 6.70 -8.41
CA ALA A 360 23.83 8.02 -9.04
C ALA A 360 24.66 8.10 -10.33
N ASP A 361 25.87 7.54 -10.32
CA ASP A 361 26.76 7.53 -11.49
C ASP A 361 26.19 6.73 -12.65
N GLU A 362 25.62 5.56 -12.38
CA GLU A 362 24.96 4.73 -13.40
C GLU A 362 23.77 5.46 -14.03
N ARG A 363 22.99 6.19 -13.22
CA ARG A 363 21.91 7.05 -13.73
C ARG A 363 22.44 8.16 -14.62
N TRP A 364 23.54 8.82 -14.26
CA TRP A 364 24.17 9.82 -15.12
C TRP A 364 24.73 9.22 -16.42
N GLN A 365 25.33 8.05 -16.35
CA GLN A 365 25.87 7.34 -17.51
C GLN A 365 24.76 6.95 -18.51
N VAL A 366 23.63 6.41 -18.04
CA VAL A 366 22.52 6.08 -18.94
C VAL A 366 21.87 7.34 -19.53
N ILE A 367 21.82 8.44 -18.79
CA ILE A 367 21.34 9.74 -19.29
C ILE A 367 22.26 10.27 -20.40
N ALA A 368 23.58 10.17 -20.22
CA ALA A 368 24.55 10.55 -21.25
C ALA A 368 24.34 9.76 -22.54
N TYR A 369 24.05 8.46 -22.45
CA TYR A 369 23.73 7.63 -23.61
C TYR A 369 22.37 7.98 -24.23
N LEU A 370 21.33 8.17 -23.42
CA LEU A 370 19.99 8.57 -23.87
C LEU A 370 20.06 9.85 -24.72
N LYS A 371 20.87 10.83 -24.31
CA LYS A 371 21.03 12.09 -25.04
C LYS A 371 21.64 11.92 -26.45
N THR A 372 22.24 10.77 -26.76
CA THR A 372 22.76 10.50 -28.11
C THR A 372 21.68 10.20 -29.15
N PHE A 373 20.44 9.93 -28.73
CA PHE A 373 19.34 9.65 -29.65
C PHE A 373 18.80 10.89 -30.37
N SER A 374 19.14 12.10 -29.91
CA SER A 374 18.67 13.34 -30.52
C SER A 374 19.70 14.45 -30.42
N THR A 375 19.85 15.25 -31.48
CA THR A 375 20.66 16.47 -31.45
C THR A 375 20.01 17.59 -30.65
N ALA A 376 18.70 17.52 -30.40
CA ALA A 376 17.94 18.53 -29.68
C ALA A 376 18.51 18.80 -28.28
N PHE A 377 19.14 17.82 -27.61
CA PHE A 377 19.76 18.02 -26.30
C PHE A 377 20.94 19.00 -26.28
N GLN A 378 21.46 19.38 -27.45
CA GLN A 378 22.53 20.37 -27.63
C GLN A 378 21.98 21.78 -27.85
N GLU A 379 20.67 21.91 -28.10
CA GLU A 379 20.03 23.20 -28.33
C GLU A 379 20.01 24.05 -27.04
N PRO A 380 20.05 25.39 -27.17
CA PRO A 380 19.94 26.29 -26.04
C PRO A 380 18.58 26.13 -25.36
N ARG A 381 18.55 26.34 -24.05
CA ARG A 381 17.35 26.20 -23.22
C ARG A 381 17.30 27.29 -22.15
N THR A 382 16.10 27.74 -21.88
CA THR A 382 15.76 28.74 -20.87
C THR A 382 15.28 28.02 -19.62
N VAL A 383 16.06 28.07 -18.54
CA VAL A 383 15.66 27.44 -17.28
C VAL A 383 14.62 28.28 -16.57
N VAL A 384 13.47 27.69 -16.30
CA VAL A 384 12.37 28.23 -15.51
C VAL A 384 12.54 27.83 -14.06
N SER A 385 12.56 28.81 -13.16
CA SER A 385 12.59 28.58 -11.72
C SER A 385 11.20 28.77 -11.12
N ALA A 386 10.80 27.86 -10.23
CA ALA A 386 9.58 28.06 -9.44
C ALA A 386 9.73 29.20 -8.42
N GLY A 387 10.94 29.47 -7.93
CA GLY A 387 11.14 30.35 -6.78
C GLY A 387 10.44 29.84 -5.51
N ARG A 388 10.32 30.71 -4.49
CA ARG A 388 9.48 30.44 -3.30
C ARG A 388 8.15 31.16 -3.49
N GLY A 389 7.11 30.39 -3.85
CA GLY A 389 5.75 30.91 -3.99
C GLY A 389 5.12 31.39 -2.68
N PRO A 390 4.00 32.13 -2.76
CA PRO A 390 3.22 32.53 -1.59
C PRO A 390 2.67 31.30 -0.86
N ALA A 391 2.49 31.42 0.46
CA ALA A 391 1.80 30.40 1.25
C ALA A 391 0.32 30.32 0.85
N ALA A 392 -0.28 29.13 0.99
CA ALA A 392 -1.70 28.95 0.73
C ALA A 392 -2.55 29.82 1.69
N SER A 393 -3.54 30.52 1.16
CA SER A 393 -4.54 31.27 1.91
C SER A 393 -5.93 31.09 1.26
N PRO A 394 -7.04 31.27 2.00
CA PRO A 394 -8.38 31.20 1.42
C PRO A 394 -8.58 32.13 0.22
N GLU A 395 -8.01 33.33 0.27
CA GLU A 395 -8.06 34.33 -0.80
C GLU A 395 -7.28 33.85 -2.04
N LEU A 396 -6.11 33.26 -1.83
CA LEU A 396 -5.29 32.71 -2.90
C LEU A 396 -5.99 31.53 -3.58
N LEU A 397 -6.65 30.66 -2.81
CA LEU A 397 -7.45 29.55 -3.34
C LEU A 397 -8.67 30.05 -4.14
N ALA A 398 -9.35 31.09 -3.65
CA ALA A 398 -10.45 31.72 -4.35
C ALA A 398 -10.01 32.34 -5.69
N ARG A 399 -8.86 33.02 -5.71
CA ARG A 399 -8.23 33.53 -6.94
C ARG A 399 -7.86 32.38 -7.88
N GLY A 400 -7.26 31.32 -7.37
CA GLY A 400 -6.91 30.13 -8.15
C GLY A 400 -8.11 29.48 -8.82
N ARG A 401 -9.25 29.39 -8.11
CA ARG A 401 -10.52 28.91 -8.67
C ARG A 401 -11.03 29.81 -9.80
N GLN A 402 -10.92 31.14 -9.65
CA GLN A 402 -11.28 32.09 -10.72
C GLN A 402 -10.39 31.91 -11.96
N VAL A 403 -9.08 31.73 -11.74
CA VAL A 403 -8.12 31.47 -12.83
C VAL A 403 -8.45 30.15 -13.52
N TYR A 404 -8.79 29.09 -12.78
CA TYR A 404 -9.19 27.79 -13.34
C TYR A 404 -10.39 27.91 -14.29
N GLN A 405 -11.36 28.76 -13.93
CA GLN A 405 -12.54 29.05 -14.74
C GLN A 405 -12.19 29.90 -15.97
N LYS A 406 -11.46 31.02 -15.77
CA LYS A 406 -11.07 31.96 -16.82
C LYS A 406 -10.17 31.32 -17.88
N ALA A 407 -9.22 30.50 -17.45
CA ALA A 407 -8.31 29.76 -18.31
C ALA A 407 -8.92 28.47 -18.88
N LYS A 408 -10.21 28.21 -18.60
CA LYS A 408 -10.97 27.07 -19.15
C LYS A 408 -10.35 25.70 -18.85
N CYS A 409 -9.64 25.57 -17.73
CA CYS A 409 -9.02 24.32 -17.33
C CYS A 409 -10.06 23.19 -17.20
N TRP A 410 -11.29 23.54 -16.81
CA TRP A 410 -12.44 22.64 -16.67
C TRP A 410 -12.88 21.99 -18.00
N GLU A 411 -12.57 22.57 -19.16
CA GLU A 411 -12.97 21.97 -20.46
C GLU A 411 -12.31 20.59 -20.66
N CYS A 412 -11.10 20.41 -20.14
CA CYS A 412 -10.36 19.14 -20.18
C CYS A 412 -10.37 18.41 -18.84
N HIS A 413 -10.18 19.14 -17.73
CA HIS A 413 -10.04 18.55 -16.40
C HIS A 413 -11.37 18.40 -15.64
N GLY A 414 -12.47 18.96 -16.15
CA GLY A 414 -13.78 18.98 -15.49
C GLY A 414 -13.85 20.00 -14.35
N GLU A 415 -15.06 20.29 -13.87
CA GLU A 415 -15.29 21.26 -12.79
C GLU A 415 -14.64 20.84 -11.46
N SER A 416 -14.62 19.54 -11.21
CA SER A 416 -14.06 18.94 -10.00
C SER A 416 -12.61 18.46 -10.16
N GLY A 417 -12.03 18.59 -11.36
CA GLY A 417 -10.67 18.16 -11.66
C GLY A 417 -10.50 16.66 -11.92
N ARG A 418 -11.56 15.87 -12.16
CA ARG A 418 -11.44 14.41 -12.38
C ARG A 418 -10.98 14.00 -13.78
N GLY A 419 -10.81 14.96 -14.68
CA GLY A 419 -10.46 14.69 -16.08
C GLY A 419 -11.66 14.28 -16.92
N ASP A 420 -12.85 14.74 -16.53
CA ASP A 420 -14.19 14.47 -17.09
C ASP A 420 -14.76 15.68 -17.83
N GLY A 421 -13.90 16.63 -18.23
CA GLY A 421 -14.33 17.80 -18.99
C GLY A 421 -14.90 17.42 -20.38
N PRO A 422 -15.76 18.25 -20.99
CA PRO A 422 -16.38 17.96 -22.27
C PRO A 422 -15.38 17.67 -23.42
N ALA A 423 -14.16 18.20 -23.35
CA ALA A 423 -13.10 17.93 -24.32
C ALA A 423 -12.28 16.65 -24.00
N ALA A 424 -12.39 16.09 -22.79
CA ALA A 424 -11.61 14.94 -22.36
C ALA A 424 -11.67 13.71 -23.31
N PRO A 425 -12.84 13.31 -23.87
CA PRO A 425 -12.90 12.14 -24.76
C PRO A 425 -12.25 12.34 -26.14
N THR A 426 -11.89 13.58 -26.52
CA THR A 426 -11.30 13.89 -27.83
C THR A 426 -9.79 14.14 -27.78
N LEU A 427 -9.18 14.18 -26.58
CA LEU A 427 -7.78 14.50 -26.40
C LEU A 427 -6.85 13.46 -27.05
N LYS A 428 -5.89 13.96 -27.82
CA LYS A 428 -4.83 13.19 -28.48
C LYS A 428 -3.46 13.76 -28.15
N ASP A 429 -2.46 12.91 -28.02
CA ASP A 429 -1.07 13.35 -28.01
C ASP A 429 -0.59 13.67 -29.44
N ASP A 430 0.62 14.22 -29.57
CA ASP A 430 1.18 14.62 -30.87
C ASP A 430 1.34 13.42 -31.82
N ALA A 431 1.54 12.22 -31.25
CA ALA A 431 1.58 10.94 -31.95
C ALA A 431 0.19 10.35 -32.24
N LYS A 432 -0.89 11.13 -32.06
CA LYS A 432 -2.30 10.79 -32.30
C LYS A 432 -2.85 9.65 -31.44
N ASN A 433 -2.14 9.27 -30.38
CA ASN A 433 -2.67 8.35 -29.38
C ASN A 433 -3.67 9.05 -28.48
N THR A 434 -4.69 8.32 -28.01
CA THR A 434 -5.59 8.84 -26.98
C THR A 434 -4.81 9.14 -25.71
N ILE A 435 -5.01 10.34 -25.16
CA ILE A 435 -4.43 10.74 -23.88
C ILE A 435 -5.53 11.22 -22.95
N ARG A 436 -5.53 10.74 -21.70
CA ARG A 436 -6.51 11.15 -20.70
C ARG A 436 -5.96 12.33 -19.89
N ALA A 437 -6.80 13.33 -19.64
CA ALA A 437 -6.50 14.39 -18.69
C ALA A 437 -6.25 13.79 -17.29
N ALA A 438 -5.28 14.36 -16.57
CA ALA A 438 -4.97 13.92 -15.21
C ALA A 438 -6.18 14.15 -14.30
N ASN A 439 -6.48 13.16 -13.46
CA ASN A 439 -7.40 13.33 -12.34
C ASN A 439 -6.64 14.04 -11.22
N LEU A 440 -6.91 15.34 -11.08
CA LEU A 440 -6.26 16.26 -10.15
C LEU A 440 -6.58 15.95 -8.68
N GLN A 441 -7.60 15.12 -8.40
CA GLN A 441 -7.88 14.66 -7.04
C GLN A 441 -6.87 13.60 -6.58
N LYS A 442 -6.24 12.89 -7.53
CA LYS A 442 -5.28 11.81 -7.25
C LYS A 442 -3.85 12.32 -7.26
N GLY A 443 -3.49 13.12 -6.25
CA GLY A 443 -2.16 13.72 -6.13
C GLY A 443 -1.01 12.71 -6.29
N TRP A 444 -1.16 11.48 -5.78
CA TRP A 444 -0.15 10.41 -5.89
C TRP A 444 0.08 9.90 -7.32
N LEU A 445 -0.82 10.17 -8.26
CA LEU A 445 -0.66 9.84 -9.69
C LEU A 445 -0.20 11.03 -10.54
N MET A 446 0.04 12.19 -9.93
CA MET A 446 0.54 13.35 -10.66
C MET A 446 1.97 13.10 -11.17
N LYS A 447 2.10 13.01 -12.49
CA LYS A 447 3.37 12.68 -13.19
C LYS A 447 4.54 13.58 -12.76
N GLY A 448 4.28 14.88 -12.60
CA GLY A 448 5.30 15.87 -12.28
C GLY A 448 5.54 16.13 -10.80
N GLY A 449 4.76 15.48 -9.92
CA GLY A 449 4.72 15.77 -8.48
C GLY A 449 3.40 16.39 -8.03
N ARG A 450 3.10 16.28 -6.74
CA ARG A 450 1.82 16.68 -6.12
C ARG A 450 1.87 18.04 -5.42
N GLU A 451 3.06 18.56 -5.16
CA GLU A 451 3.26 19.82 -4.45
C GLU A 451 2.91 21.03 -5.33
N ALA A 452 2.51 22.13 -4.72
CA ALA A 452 2.14 23.35 -5.45
C ALA A 452 3.27 23.84 -6.37
N ALA A 453 4.54 23.72 -5.94
CA ALA A 453 5.69 24.08 -6.77
C ALA A 453 5.82 23.18 -8.02
N ASP A 454 5.58 21.88 -7.87
CA ASP A 454 5.62 20.94 -8.99
C ASP A 454 4.49 21.22 -9.99
N ILE A 455 3.30 21.57 -9.50
CA ILE A 455 2.12 21.92 -10.31
C ILE A 455 2.35 23.27 -11.00
N PHE A 456 2.84 24.29 -10.28
CA PHE A 456 3.23 25.58 -10.84
C PHE A 456 4.20 25.42 -12.01
N MET A 457 5.18 24.53 -11.87
CA MET A 457 6.13 24.25 -12.94
C MET A 457 5.43 23.72 -14.20
N ARG A 458 4.39 22.87 -14.07
CA ARG A 458 3.65 22.38 -15.24
C ARG A 458 2.88 23.48 -15.97
N PHE A 459 2.34 24.45 -15.23
CA PHE A 459 1.69 25.62 -15.85
C PHE A 459 2.70 26.55 -16.52
N SER A 460 3.92 26.62 -16.01
CA SER A 460 4.96 27.50 -16.56
C SER A 460 5.71 26.90 -17.74
N THR A 461 5.86 25.56 -17.80
CA THR A 461 6.63 24.88 -18.85
C THR A 461 5.76 24.19 -19.90
N GLY A 462 4.47 24.00 -19.61
CA GLY A 462 3.62 23.09 -20.37
C GLY A 462 4.01 21.62 -20.19
N VAL A 463 3.30 20.74 -20.90
CA VAL A 463 3.56 19.30 -20.95
C VAL A 463 3.70 18.86 -22.40
N ASP A 464 4.92 18.95 -22.96
CA ASP A 464 5.16 18.71 -24.38
C ASP A 464 4.71 17.33 -24.86
N GLY A 465 4.27 17.26 -26.12
CA GLY A 465 3.67 16.07 -26.66
C GLY A 465 2.23 15.86 -26.19
N THR A 466 1.57 16.86 -25.60
CA THR A 466 0.18 16.75 -25.13
C THR A 466 -0.60 18.05 -25.38
N PRO A 467 -1.95 18.00 -25.33
CA PRO A 467 -2.78 19.21 -25.42
C PRO A 467 -2.69 20.17 -24.21
N MET A 468 -1.81 19.92 -23.23
CA MET A 468 -1.65 20.79 -22.06
C MET A 468 -0.53 21.82 -22.31
N PRO A 469 -0.86 23.06 -22.70
CA PRO A 469 0.12 24.07 -23.08
C PRO A 469 0.84 24.66 -21.88
N SER A 470 1.86 25.47 -22.14
CA SER A 470 2.32 26.45 -21.16
C SER A 470 1.33 27.62 -21.07
N TYR A 471 1.16 28.14 -19.86
CA TYR A 471 0.42 29.35 -19.54
C TYR A 471 1.35 30.50 -19.13
N ALA A 472 2.65 30.37 -19.42
CA ALA A 472 3.64 31.39 -19.06
C ALA A 472 3.32 32.77 -19.65
N ASP A 473 2.81 32.79 -20.89
CA ASP A 473 2.51 34.00 -21.65
C ASP A 473 1.08 34.53 -21.42
N SER A 474 0.18 33.68 -20.93
CA SER A 474 -1.25 33.99 -20.80
C SER A 474 -1.71 34.25 -19.37
N LEU A 475 -0.96 33.80 -18.37
CA LEU A 475 -1.23 34.01 -16.94
C LEU A 475 -0.02 34.63 -16.27
N SER A 476 -0.23 35.58 -15.36
CA SER A 476 0.84 36.10 -14.50
C SER A 476 1.38 35.03 -13.55
N GLU A 477 2.60 35.23 -13.02
CA GLU A 477 3.20 34.31 -12.04
C GLU A 477 2.31 34.11 -10.80
N ASP A 478 1.73 35.20 -10.28
CA ASP A 478 0.78 35.16 -9.16
C ASP A 478 -0.48 34.34 -9.49
N GLU A 479 -1.02 34.46 -10.71
CA GLU A 479 -2.16 33.66 -11.16
C GLU A 479 -1.79 32.18 -11.27
N ARG A 480 -0.59 31.85 -11.77
CA ARG A 480 -0.10 30.46 -11.84
C ARG A 480 0.11 29.86 -10.46
N TRP A 481 0.62 30.63 -9.48
CA TRP A 481 0.72 30.18 -8.09
C TRP A 481 -0.63 29.99 -7.42
N ALA A 482 -1.56 30.93 -7.63
CA ALA A 482 -2.93 30.79 -7.15
C ALA A 482 -3.60 29.52 -7.71
N LEU A 483 -3.46 29.30 -9.02
CA LEU A 483 -3.97 28.12 -9.70
C LEU A 483 -3.34 26.83 -9.17
N ALA A 484 -2.02 26.83 -8.90
CA ALA A 484 -1.32 25.65 -8.38
C ALA A 484 -1.83 25.27 -6.99
N HIS A 485 -1.98 26.24 -6.08
CA HIS A 485 -2.58 25.99 -4.76
C HIS A 485 -4.03 25.53 -4.85
N TYR A 486 -4.82 26.09 -5.78
CA TYR A 486 -6.17 25.61 -6.02
C TYR A 486 -6.18 24.14 -6.47
N VAL A 487 -5.33 23.76 -7.43
CA VAL A 487 -5.22 22.35 -7.86
C VAL A 487 -4.72 21.44 -6.73
N THR A 488 -3.76 21.88 -5.92
CA THR A 488 -3.37 21.15 -4.71
C THR A 488 -4.55 20.97 -3.74
N SER A 489 -5.43 21.96 -3.60
CA SER A 489 -6.62 21.86 -2.75
C SER A 489 -7.70 20.91 -3.26
N LEU A 490 -7.67 20.53 -4.54
CA LEU A 490 -8.55 19.50 -5.11
C LEU A 490 -8.09 18.08 -4.76
N GLN A 491 -6.81 17.89 -4.38
CA GLN A 491 -6.27 16.57 -4.07
C GLN A 491 -6.91 15.98 -2.82
N THR A 492 -7.26 14.69 -2.87
CA THR A 492 -7.66 13.98 -1.64
C THR A 492 -6.44 13.71 -0.77
N THR A 493 -6.64 13.80 0.54
CA THR A 493 -5.66 13.47 1.58
C THR A 493 -5.63 11.97 1.91
N GLU A 494 -6.51 11.19 1.31
CA GLU A 494 -6.74 9.78 1.65
C GLU A 494 -5.84 8.90 0.78
N GLU A 495 -4.81 8.31 1.38
CA GLU A 495 -3.93 7.34 0.70
C GLU A 495 -4.60 5.96 0.67
N PRO A 496 -4.85 5.37 -0.51
CA PRO A 496 -5.45 4.04 -0.64
C PRO A 496 -4.62 2.95 0.06
N GLY A 497 -5.30 1.99 0.70
CA GLY A 497 -4.65 0.77 1.24
C GLY A 497 -3.99 0.90 2.62
N ALA A 498 -4.14 2.02 3.33
CA ALA A 498 -3.67 2.16 4.72
C ALA A 498 -4.51 1.35 5.72
N GLU A 499 -5.82 1.31 5.52
CA GLU A 499 -6.75 0.48 6.27
C GLU A 499 -7.22 -0.71 5.44
N VAL A 500 -7.67 -1.79 6.10
CA VAL A 500 -8.20 -3.00 5.44
C VAL A 500 -9.54 -3.45 6.01
N VAL A 501 -10.08 -2.72 6.98
CA VAL A 501 -11.33 -3.05 7.68
C VAL A 501 -12.33 -1.91 7.48
N LEU A 502 -13.38 -2.18 6.72
CA LEU A 502 -14.55 -1.33 6.59
C LEU A 502 -15.47 -1.52 7.79
N ARG A 503 -15.80 -0.43 8.49
CA ARG A 503 -16.81 -0.44 9.56
C ARG A 503 -18.18 -0.09 9.01
N ALA A 504 -19.14 -1.00 9.16
CA ALA A 504 -20.53 -0.74 8.86
C ALA A 504 -21.20 -0.16 10.11
N THR A 505 -21.69 1.07 10.01
CA THR A 505 -22.31 1.77 11.15
C THR A 505 -23.79 1.39 11.27
N ARG A 506 -24.26 1.11 12.49
CA ARG A 506 -25.67 0.80 12.74
C ARG A 506 -26.55 2.05 12.65
N VAL A 507 -27.68 1.96 11.96
CA VAL A 507 -28.71 3.02 11.90
C VAL A 507 -30.05 2.52 12.43
N ALA A 508 -30.84 3.42 13.03
CA ALA A 508 -32.13 3.07 13.65
C ALA A 508 -33.33 3.09 12.67
N GLY A 509 -33.17 3.70 11.49
CA GLY A 509 -34.19 3.82 10.47
C GLY A 509 -33.84 3.07 9.18
N PRO A 510 -34.68 3.17 8.13
CA PRO A 510 -34.45 2.46 6.87
C PRO A 510 -33.13 2.87 6.24
N LEU A 511 -32.44 1.90 5.63
CA LEU A 511 -31.18 2.14 4.94
C LEU A 511 -31.37 3.10 3.74
N PRO A 512 -30.41 4.02 3.51
CA PRO A 512 -30.44 4.90 2.35
C PRO A 512 -30.24 4.11 1.06
N GLY A 513 -31.25 4.08 0.19
CA GLY A 513 -31.14 3.50 -1.16
C GLY A 513 -30.64 4.49 -2.22
N ASP A 514 -30.72 5.80 -1.95
CA ASP A 514 -30.20 6.85 -2.84
C ASP A 514 -28.69 7.05 -2.61
N PRO A 515 -27.84 6.90 -3.64
CA PRO A 515 -26.41 7.19 -3.52
C PRO A 515 -26.08 8.64 -3.12
N ALA A 516 -27.00 9.58 -3.32
CA ALA A 516 -26.83 10.99 -2.94
C ALA A 516 -27.29 11.32 -1.50
N ASP A 517 -27.84 10.34 -0.76
CA ASP A 517 -28.36 10.57 0.59
C ASP A 517 -27.26 11.14 1.51
N PRO A 518 -27.51 12.26 2.21
CA PRO A 518 -26.50 12.93 3.03
C PRO A 518 -25.96 12.06 4.18
N ARG A 519 -26.71 11.03 4.62
CA ARG A 519 -26.27 10.09 5.67
C ARG A 519 -24.97 9.38 5.30
N TRP A 520 -24.69 9.18 4.01
CA TRP A 520 -23.44 8.57 3.56
C TRP A 520 -22.20 9.42 3.86
N ARG A 521 -22.31 10.75 3.80
CA ARG A 521 -21.16 11.67 3.94
C ARG A 521 -20.52 11.62 5.33
N ALA A 522 -21.31 11.29 6.35
CA ALA A 522 -20.86 11.22 7.74
C ALA A 522 -20.20 9.88 8.13
N GLN A 523 -20.22 8.89 7.23
CA GLN A 523 -19.73 7.54 7.56
C GLN A 523 -18.20 7.43 7.45
N PRO A 524 -17.57 6.48 8.15
CA PRO A 524 -16.26 6.02 7.76
C PRO A 524 -16.33 5.37 6.38
N PHE A 525 -15.26 5.50 5.60
CA PHE A 525 -15.12 4.81 4.33
C PHE A 525 -13.80 4.06 4.31
N LEU A 526 -13.69 3.08 3.42
CA LEU A 526 -12.46 2.37 3.12
C LEU A 526 -12.08 2.65 1.66
N ALA A 527 -10.89 3.22 1.42
CA ALA A 527 -10.31 3.33 0.07
C ALA A 527 -9.61 2.02 -0.29
N VAL A 528 -10.33 1.15 -1.01
CA VAL A 528 -9.81 -0.14 -1.47
C VAL A 528 -8.97 0.10 -2.73
N PRO A 529 -7.66 -0.20 -2.71
CA PRO A 529 -6.84 -0.11 -3.91
C PRO A 529 -7.12 -1.32 -4.81
N LEU A 530 -7.17 -1.08 -6.11
CA LEU A 530 -7.38 -2.08 -7.14
C LEU A 530 -6.14 -2.15 -8.05
N ALA A 531 -5.91 -3.34 -8.56
CA ALA A 531 -4.94 -3.63 -9.58
C ALA A 531 -5.68 -4.26 -10.78
N GLY A 532 -5.34 -3.87 -12.00
CA GLY A 532 -5.60 -4.66 -13.19
C GLY A 532 -5.37 -6.15 -12.99
N GLN A 533 -6.29 -6.95 -13.54
CA GLN A 533 -6.28 -8.40 -13.47
C GLN A 533 -4.99 -8.92 -14.12
N VAL A 534 -4.13 -9.57 -13.34
CA VAL A 534 -2.92 -10.24 -13.85
C VAL A 534 -2.86 -11.72 -13.51
N LEU A 535 -3.97 -12.31 -13.05
CA LEU A 535 -4.07 -13.68 -12.53
C LEU A 535 -4.50 -14.72 -13.57
N ALA A 536 -5.26 -14.34 -14.59
CA ALA A 536 -5.76 -15.21 -15.65
C ALA A 536 -5.77 -14.50 -17.01
N ARG A 537 -5.77 -15.24 -18.11
CA ARG A 537 -5.88 -14.66 -19.46
C ARG A 537 -7.33 -14.32 -19.80
N PRO A 538 -7.60 -13.22 -20.52
CA PRO A 538 -6.68 -12.13 -20.88
C PRO A 538 -6.20 -11.33 -19.65
N ARG A 539 -4.89 -11.08 -19.55
CA ARG A 539 -4.32 -10.23 -18.50
C ARG A 539 -4.48 -8.76 -18.87
N TRP A 540 -4.64 -7.88 -17.89
CA TRP A 540 -4.92 -6.47 -18.09
C TRP A 540 -4.12 -5.60 -17.10
N GLN A 541 -3.03 -4.99 -17.57
CA GLN A 541 -2.22 -4.06 -16.77
C GLN A 541 -2.66 -2.59 -16.91
N ASN A 542 -3.45 -2.27 -17.93
CA ASN A 542 -3.85 -0.89 -18.27
C ASN A 542 -5.19 -0.51 -17.65
N HIS A 543 -5.45 -0.98 -16.44
CA HIS A 543 -6.67 -0.70 -15.69
C HIS A 543 -6.90 0.81 -15.47
N ALA A 544 -8.15 1.24 -15.52
CA ALA A 544 -8.52 2.63 -15.27
C ALA A 544 -9.08 2.88 -13.87
N VAL A 545 -9.77 1.89 -13.30
CA VAL A 545 -10.31 1.95 -11.94
C VAL A 545 -9.24 1.48 -10.96
N ASP A 546 -8.55 2.44 -10.35
CA ASP A 546 -7.43 2.19 -9.45
C ASP A 546 -7.88 2.11 -7.96
N VAL A 547 -8.99 2.75 -7.59
CA VAL A 547 -9.47 2.85 -6.21
C VAL A 547 -10.99 2.85 -6.19
N VAL A 548 -11.56 2.09 -5.26
CA VAL A 548 -12.99 2.15 -4.92
C VAL A 548 -13.11 2.58 -3.46
N SER A 549 -13.79 3.70 -3.21
CA SER A 549 -14.18 4.12 -1.86
C SER A 549 -15.46 3.41 -1.47
N ILE A 550 -15.47 2.74 -0.31
CA ILE A 550 -16.63 1.98 0.17
C ILE A 550 -17.07 2.50 1.51
N ARG A 551 -18.38 2.77 1.66
CA ARG A 551 -19.03 3.05 2.94
C ARG A 551 -20.06 1.97 3.20
N ALA A 552 -20.31 1.65 4.47
CA ALA A 552 -21.34 0.68 4.83
C ALA A 552 -22.20 1.16 5.98
N LEU A 553 -23.49 0.87 5.86
CA LEU A 553 -24.52 1.11 6.88
C LEU A 553 -25.33 -0.16 7.05
N TYR A 554 -25.78 -0.44 8.26
CA TYR A 554 -26.66 -1.58 8.49
C TYR A 554 -27.75 -1.25 9.52
N ASP A 555 -28.88 -1.94 9.41
CA ASP A 555 -29.96 -1.90 10.40
C ASP A 555 -30.21 -3.33 10.95
N GLU A 556 -31.33 -3.57 11.63
CA GLU A 556 -31.65 -4.89 12.18
C GLU A 556 -31.95 -5.96 11.11
N ARG A 557 -32.15 -5.57 9.85
CA ARG A 557 -32.64 -6.44 8.78
C ARG A 557 -31.67 -6.58 7.62
N ALA A 558 -30.92 -5.53 7.28
CA ALA A 558 -30.10 -5.46 6.08
C ALA A 558 -28.79 -4.70 6.27
N ILE A 559 -27.91 -4.82 5.29
CA ILE A 559 -26.71 -4.03 5.11
C ILE A 559 -26.74 -3.35 3.73
N ALA A 560 -26.27 -2.12 3.68
CA ALA A 560 -26.10 -1.33 2.47
C ALA A 560 -24.63 -0.92 2.31
N PHE A 561 -24.10 -1.07 1.11
CA PHE A 561 -22.77 -0.62 0.71
C PHE A 561 -22.90 0.50 -0.31
N LEU A 562 -22.28 1.65 -0.07
CA LEU A 562 -22.07 2.68 -1.08
C LEU A 562 -20.66 2.49 -1.66
N LEU A 563 -20.60 2.20 -2.96
CA LEU A 563 -19.39 2.06 -3.75
C LEU A 563 -19.22 3.32 -4.60
N GLU A 564 -18.04 3.94 -4.52
CA GLU A 564 -17.74 5.13 -5.29
C GLU A 564 -16.37 5.01 -5.98
N TRP A 565 -16.34 5.16 -7.30
CA TRP A 565 -15.10 5.18 -8.07
C TRP A 565 -15.15 6.26 -9.15
N ASP A 566 -13.97 6.81 -9.45
CA ASP A 566 -13.84 7.82 -10.49
C ASP A 566 -13.91 7.15 -11.86
N ASP A 567 -14.85 7.60 -12.68
CA ASP A 567 -15.02 7.18 -14.06
C ASP A 567 -15.41 8.39 -14.91
N ARG A 568 -14.61 8.67 -15.94
CA ARG A 568 -14.74 9.90 -16.73
C ARG A 568 -15.98 9.88 -17.61
N PHE A 569 -16.53 8.71 -17.89
CA PHE A 569 -17.62 8.52 -18.82
C PHE A 569 -18.75 7.75 -18.15
N GLU A 570 -19.97 8.04 -18.56
CA GLU A 570 -21.15 7.27 -18.15
C GLU A 570 -21.38 6.19 -19.21
N ASP A 571 -20.78 5.02 -19.03
CA ASP A 571 -20.87 3.95 -20.01
C ASP A 571 -22.02 2.99 -19.67
N VAL A 572 -23.18 3.21 -20.29
CA VAL A 572 -24.45 2.49 -19.99
C VAL A 572 -24.90 1.55 -21.11
N GLU A 573 -24.06 1.29 -22.09
CA GLU A 573 -24.37 0.38 -23.20
C GLU A 573 -23.37 -0.77 -23.24
N HIS A 574 -23.83 -2.00 -23.52
CA HIS A 574 -22.96 -3.17 -23.64
C HIS A 574 -23.20 -3.95 -24.95
N ARG A 575 -22.25 -3.84 -25.87
CA ARG A 575 -22.19 -4.47 -27.19
C ARG A 575 -20.73 -4.89 -27.45
N PRO A 576 -20.24 -5.91 -26.74
CA PRO A 576 -18.90 -6.44 -27.00
C PRO A 576 -18.87 -7.08 -28.39
N GLY A 577 -17.80 -6.83 -29.12
CA GLY A 577 -17.42 -7.56 -30.32
C GLY A 577 -16.36 -8.60 -29.96
N PRO A 578 -15.61 -9.10 -30.96
CA PRO A 578 -14.73 -10.25 -30.76
C PRO A 578 -13.58 -9.94 -29.80
N GLU A 579 -13.24 -10.90 -28.95
CA GLU A 579 -12.05 -10.79 -28.12
C GLU A 579 -10.78 -10.79 -29.00
N PRO A 580 -9.82 -9.87 -28.76
CA PRO A 580 -8.61 -9.81 -29.56
C PRO A 580 -7.76 -11.06 -29.36
N ALA A 581 -7.12 -11.52 -30.44
CA ALA A 581 -6.17 -12.62 -30.38
C ALA A 581 -5.00 -12.24 -29.46
N LEU A 582 -4.74 -13.06 -28.44
CA LEU A 582 -3.66 -12.82 -27.49
C LEU A 582 -2.31 -13.36 -27.97
N ALA A 583 -2.27 -14.15 -29.04
CA ALA A 583 -1.05 -14.84 -29.48
C ALA A 583 0.04 -13.84 -29.97
N PRO A 584 1.31 -14.03 -29.58
CA PRO A 584 1.86 -15.13 -28.78
C PRO A 584 1.89 -14.90 -27.25
N TRP A 585 1.32 -13.81 -26.74
CA TRP A 585 1.49 -13.36 -25.35
C TRP A 585 0.23 -13.48 -24.48
N THR A 586 0.33 -13.01 -23.22
CA THR A 586 -0.76 -13.13 -22.23
C THR A 586 -1.57 -11.85 -22.05
N TYR A 587 -1.08 -10.72 -22.57
CA TYR A 587 -1.73 -9.40 -22.53
C TYR A 587 -2.24 -9.00 -23.92
N PRO A 588 -3.40 -8.34 -24.02
CA PRO A 588 -3.87 -7.76 -25.27
C PRO A 588 -3.02 -6.54 -25.63
N ARG A 589 -2.73 -6.38 -26.92
CA ARG A 589 -2.09 -5.16 -27.44
C ARG A 589 -3.10 -4.01 -27.48
N ILE A 590 -2.63 -2.80 -27.21
CA ILE A 590 -3.44 -1.57 -27.23
C ILE A 590 -3.62 -1.02 -28.65
N ASP A 591 -2.65 -1.24 -29.56
CA ASP A 591 -2.72 -0.76 -30.96
C ASP A 591 -3.64 -1.56 -31.85
N LEU A 592 -3.95 -2.81 -31.48
CA LEU A 592 -4.90 -3.65 -32.23
C LEU A 592 -6.36 -3.32 -31.93
N ASP A 593 -6.61 -2.27 -31.15
CA ASP A 593 -7.95 -1.76 -30.84
C ASP A 593 -8.06 -0.25 -31.13
N PRO A 594 -7.86 0.18 -32.40
CA PRO A 594 -8.00 1.59 -32.79
C PRO A 594 -9.47 2.05 -32.74
N GLU A 595 -10.43 1.13 -32.71
CA GLU A 595 -11.87 1.36 -32.51
C GLU A 595 -12.34 0.92 -31.11
N ARG A 596 -11.63 1.38 -30.06
CA ARG A 596 -11.92 1.21 -28.61
C ARG A 596 -13.35 1.52 -28.11
N ARG A 597 -14.34 1.66 -28.99
CA ARG A 597 -15.74 2.00 -28.72
C ARG A 597 -16.70 0.95 -29.28
N GLU A 598 -16.41 -0.32 -29.08
CA GLU A 598 -17.51 -1.20 -28.70
C GLU A 598 -18.15 -0.55 -27.46
N ARG A 599 -19.44 -0.23 -27.55
CA ARG A 599 -20.22 0.34 -26.44
C ARG A 599 -20.13 -0.67 -25.29
N LEU A 600 -19.17 -0.57 -24.39
CA LEU A 600 -19.02 -1.46 -23.24
C LEU A 600 -19.48 -0.69 -22.03
N ARG A 601 -20.20 -1.36 -21.12
CA ARG A 601 -20.77 -0.75 -19.94
C ARG A 601 -19.75 -0.72 -18.81
N ASP A 602 -19.98 0.21 -17.90
CA ASP A 602 -19.38 0.14 -16.58
C ASP A 602 -20.04 -0.95 -15.74
N ALA A 603 -19.24 -1.54 -14.87
CA ALA A 603 -19.70 -2.54 -13.93
C ALA A 603 -18.85 -2.53 -12.66
N ILE A 604 -19.46 -2.98 -11.56
CA ILE A 604 -18.76 -3.22 -10.31
C ILE A 604 -19.28 -4.48 -9.66
N ARG A 605 -18.40 -5.21 -8.98
CA ARG A 605 -18.73 -6.46 -8.33
C ARG A 605 -18.11 -6.53 -6.95
N LEU A 606 -18.94 -6.82 -5.95
CA LEU A 606 -18.47 -7.25 -4.63
C LEU A 606 -18.40 -8.77 -4.59
N GLN A 607 -17.31 -9.29 -4.05
CA GLN A 607 -17.10 -10.71 -3.84
C GLN A 607 -17.03 -11.02 -2.35
N PHE A 608 -17.74 -12.05 -1.91
CA PHE A 608 -17.71 -12.58 -0.56
C PHE A 608 -17.45 -14.09 -0.58
N PRO A 609 -16.76 -14.66 0.41
CA PRO A 609 -16.72 -16.11 0.56
C PRO A 609 -18.12 -16.61 0.94
N VAL A 610 -18.58 -17.71 0.34
CA VAL A 610 -19.91 -18.29 0.72
C VAL A 610 -19.94 -18.67 2.20
N ALA A 611 -18.83 -19.19 2.72
CA ALA A 611 -18.65 -19.48 4.14
C ALA A 611 -17.46 -18.68 4.70
N ILE A 612 -17.65 -18.03 5.85
CA ILE A 612 -16.57 -17.30 6.52
C ILE A 612 -15.53 -18.32 7.02
N PRO A 613 -14.27 -18.25 6.56
CA PRO A 613 -13.26 -19.22 6.93
C PRO A 613 -12.93 -19.17 8.42
N THR A 614 -12.91 -20.32 9.09
CA THR A 614 -12.52 -20.47 10.50
C THR A 614 -11.05 -20.83 10.69
N GLY A 615 -10.34 -21.20 9.61
CA GLY A 615 -8.92 -21.56 9.59
C GLY A 615 -8.05 -20.64 8.72
N PRO A 616 -6.76 -20.97 8.53
CA PRO A 616 -5.85 -20.21 7.67
C PRO A 616 -6.22 -20.33 6.19
N GLU A 617 -6.93 -21.38 5.81
CA GLU A 617 -7.36 -21.63 4.45
C GLU A 617 -8.59 -20.79 4.10
N ARG A 618 -8.53 -20.05 3.00
CA ARG A 618 -9.62 -19.19 2.50
C ARG A 618 -9.83 -19.41 1.01
N PRO A 619 -11.03 -19.11 0.47
CA PRO A 619 -11.20 -18.94 -0.96
C PRO A 619 -10.20 -17.91 -1.49
N HIS A 620 -9.64 -18.16 -2.66
CA HIS A 620 -8.78 -17.17 -3.33
C HIS A 620 -9.56 -15.87 -3.59
N PHE A 621 -8.92 -14.70 -3.42
CA PHE A 621 -9.58 -13.39 -3.58
C PHE A 621 -10.00 -13.09 -5.02
N PHE A 622 -9.49 -13.83 -5.99
CA PHE A 622 -9.93 -13.77 -7.37
C PHE A 622 -10.76 -15.00 -7.71
N LEU A 623 -12.10 -14.83 -7.69
CA LEU A 623 -13.11 -15.81 -8.10
C LEU A 623 -13.11 -17.14 -7.32
N GLY A 624 -12.49 -17.19 -6.14
CA GLY A 624 -12.42 -18.41 -5.33
C GLY A 624 -11.54 -19.50 -5.96
N ASN A 625 -11.76 -20.75 -5.55
CA ASN A 625 -11.08 -21.92 -6.10
C ASN A 625 -11.97 -23.16 -5.93
N PRO A 626 -11.68 -24.28 -6.63
CA PRO A 626 -12.44 -25.52 -6.49
C PRO A 626 -12.67 -25.92 -5.02
N GLY A 627 -13.92 -26.23 -4.67
CA GLY A 627 -14.34 -26.55 -3.29
C GLY A 627 -14.46 -25.37 -2.32
N ARG A 628 -14.07 -24.15 -2.73
CA ARG A 628 -14.16 -22.92 -1.93
C ARG A 628 -14.81 -21.80 -2.77
N PRO A 629 -16.13 -21.86 -2.96
CA PRO A 629 -16.84 -20.92 -3.80
C PRO A 629 -16.94 -19.53 -3.17
N VAL A 630 -17.15 -18.55 -4.02
CA VAL A 630 -17.44 -17.17 -3.66
C VAL A 630 -18.78 -16.73 -4.24
N ALA A 631 -19.50 -15.92 -3.48
CA ALA A 631 -20.68 -15.19 -3.92
C ALA A 631 -20.26 -13.85 -4.50
N LEU A 632 -20.95 -13.42 -5.55
CA LEU A 632 -20.63 -12.24 -6.31
C LEU A 632 -21.89 -11.39 -6.45
N TRP A 633 -21.83 -10.11 -6.09
CA TRP A 633 -22.90 -9.16 -6.33
C TRP A 633 -22.47 -8.23 -7.45
N HIS A 634 -22.98 -8.47 -8.66
CA HIS A 634 -22.52 -7.85 -9.88
C HIS A 634 -23.52 -6.81 -10.37
N TRP A 635 -23.18 -5.53 -10.19
CA TRP A 635 -23.93 -4.40 -10.73
C TRP A 635 -23.44 -4.04 -12.12
N ARG A 636 -24.38 -3.69 -13.00
CA ARG A 636 -24.15 -3.37 -14.42
C ARG A 636 -24.86 -2.06 -14.78
N ALA A 637 -24.15 -1.13 -15.40
CA ALA A 637 -24.68 0.20 -15.69
C ALA A 637 -25.84 0.19 -16.70
N ASP A 638 -25.84 -0.74 -17.65
CA ASP A 638 -26.84 -0.86 -18.73
C ASP A 638 -28.22 -1.37 -18.29
N ALA A 639 -28.30 -1.93 -17.08
CA ALA A 639 -29.54 -2.40 -16.49
C ALA A 639 -30.31 -1.25 -15.80
N ASN A 640 -29.67 -0.10 -15.54
CA ASN A 640 -30.37 1.10 -15.07
C ASN A 640 -31.25 1.67 -16.21
N GLY A 641 -32.57 1.62 -16.06
CA GLY A 641 -33.53 2.21 -17.01
C GLY A 641 -34.23 1.22 -17.96
N ARG A 642 -33.84 -0.07 -17.97
CA ARG A 642 -34.50 -1.11 -18.78
C ARG A 642 -35.55 -1.95 -18.05
N GLY A 643 -35.72 -1.74 -16.74
CA GLY A 643 -36.61 -2.56 -15.90
C GLY A 643 -36.00 -3.89 -15.43
N ASP A 644 -34.78 -4.21 -15.86
CA ASP A 644 -34.00 -5.36 -15.39
C ASP A 644 -33.39 -5.10 -14.00
N ALA A 645 -33.06 -6.17 -13.26
CA ALA A 645 -32.32 -6.04 -12.01
C ALA A 645 -30.93 -5.44 -12.28
N ALA A 646 -30.70 -4.21 -11.81
CA ALA A 646 -29.42 -3.50 -11.96
C ALA A 646 -28.22 -4.25 -11.35
N VAL A 647 -28.50 -5.22 -10.48
CA VAL A 647 -27.53 -6.10 -9.84
C VAL A 647 -28.04 -7.53 -9.89
N VAL A 648 -27.12 -8.48 -10.09
CA VAL A 648 -27.39 -9.91 -10.00
C VAL A 648 -26.42 -10.58 -9.04
N LYS A 649 -26.87 -11.60 -8.33
CA LYS A 649 -25.99 -12.52 -7.61
C LYS A 649 -25.50 -13.62 -8.53
N GLU A 650 -24.20 -13.85 -8.49
CA GLU A 650 -23.50 -14.90 -9.21
C GLU A 650 -22.64 -15.72 -8.24
N ARG A 651 -22.19 -16.89 -8.68
CA ARG A 651 -21.27 -17.77 -7.94
C ARG A 651 -20.06 -18.07 -8.81
N ALA A 652 -18.89 -18.09 -8.20
CA ALA A 652 -17.65 -18.54 -8.82
C ALA A 652 -16.92 -19.56 -7.94
N GLU A 653 -16.17 -20.46 -8.57
CA GLU A 653 -15.44 -21.53 -7.90
C GLU A 653 -14.08 -21.78 -8.60
N GLY A 654 -13.31 -20.70 -8.73
CA GLY A 654 -12.12 -20.61 -9.56
C GLY A 654 -12.40 -19.94 -10.91
N TRP A 655 -11.40 -19.20 -11.40
CA TRP A 655 -11.48 -18.47 -12.67
C TRP A 655 -11.51 -19.37 -13.92
N GLU A 656 -11.11 -20.65 -13.77
CA GLU A 656 -11.14 -21.65 -14.85
C GLU A 656 -12.58 -22.11 -15.17
N LYS A 657 -13.51 -21.92 -14.23
CA LYS A 657 -14.93 -22.23 -14.42
C LYS A 657 -15.69 -20.94 -14.78
N PRO A 658 -16.72 -21.03 -15.64
CA PRO A 658 -17.60 -19.90 -15.88
C PRO A 658 -18.24 -19.40 -14.59
N VAL A 659 -18.40 -18.09 -14.48
CA VAL A 659 -19.22 -17.47 -13.44
C VAL A 659 -20.69 -17.79 -13.75
N VAL A 660 -21.42 -18.27 -12.74
CA VAL A 660 -22.81 -18.73 -12.89
C VAL A 660 -23.75 -17.78 -12.18
N GLU A 661 -24.71 -17.20 -12.90
CA GLU A 661 -25.79 -16.41 -12.28
C GLU A 661 -26.70 -17.31 -11.43
N LEU A 662 -27.04 -16.86 -10.22
CA LEU A 662 -27.89 -17.64 -9.31
C LEU A 662 -29.36 -17.60 -9.75
N PRO A 663 -30.15 -18.65 -9.46
CA PRO A 663 -31.58 -18.68 -9.77
C PRO A 663 -32.35 -17.51 -9.13
N ALA A 664 -33.48 -17.11 -9.72
CA ALA A 664 -34.34 -16.05 -9.20
C ALA A 664 -34.75 -16.25 -7.73
N ALA A 665 -34.91 -17.50 -7.29
CA ALA A 665 -35.21 -17.83 -5.90
C ALA A 665 -34.10 -17.38 -4.94
N SER A 666 -32.84 -17.35 -5.39
CA SER A 666 -31.68 -16.95 -4.59
C SER A 666 -31.33 -15.47 -4.76
N GLN A 667 -31.96 -14.72 -5.66
CA GLN A 667 -31.72 -13.27 -5.84
C GLN A 667 -32.39 -12.46 -4.71
N ASP A 668 -31.59 -11.72 -3.94
CA ASP A 668 -32.01 -10.90 -2.78
C ASP A 668 -31.18 -9.62 -2.59
N VAL A 669 -30.39 -9.25 -3.59
CA VAL A 669 -29.63 -8.00 -3.63
C VAL A 669 -30.34 -6.98 -4.51
N SER A 670 -30.35 -5.74 -4.08
CA SER A 670 -30.89 -4.60 -4.82
C SER A 670 -29.81 -3.56 -5.01
N ALA A 671 -29.91 -2.78 -6.08
CA ALA A 671 -28.95 -1.73 -6.37
C ALA A 671 -29.57 -0.48 -6.95
N ARG A 672 -28.93 0.65 -6.69
CA ARG A 672 -29.18 1.92 -7.37
C ARG A 672 -27.85 2.58 -7.69
N GLY A 673 -27.62 2.84 -8.98
CA GLY A 673 -26.44 3.56 -9.46
C GLY A 673 -26.79 4.96 -9.91
N ALA A 674 -25.86 5.90 -9.74
CA ALA A 674 -25.91 7.22 -10.34
C ALA A 674 -24.50 7.64 -10.74
N TRP A 675 -24.34 8.11 -11.98
CA TRP A 675 -23.12 8.77 -12.43
C TRP A 675 -23.28 10.28 -12.35
N LYS A 676 -22.30 10.98 -11.77
CA LYS A 676 -22.28 12.44 -11.74
C LYS A 676 -20.87 12.96 -11.50
N ASP A 677 -20.47 13.97 -12.26
CA ASP A 677 -19.19 14.67 -12.15
C ASP A 677 -17.99 13.70 -12.21
N GLY A 678 -17.98 12.80 -13.21
CA GLY A 678 -16.87 11.89 -13.44
C GLY A 678 -16.73 10.81 -12.37
N ARG A 679 -17.83 10.44 -11.72
CA ARG A 679 -17.84 9.48 -10.61
C ARG A 679 -19.13 8.68 -10.59
N TRP A 680 -18.99 7.35 -10.53
CA TRP A 680 -20.09 6.46 -10.20
C TRP A 680 -20.30 6.39 -8.70
N ARG A 681 -21.57 6.36 -8.30
CA ARG A 681 -22.02 6.02 -6.95
C ARG A 681 -23.07 4.92 -7.03
N VAL A 682 -22.76 3.77 -6.46
CA VAL A 682 -23.65 2.61 -6.49
C VAL A 682 -23.93 2.16 -5.07
N VAL A 683 -25.21 2.16 -4.69
CA VAL A 683 -25.67 1.57 -3.44
C VAL A 683 -26.12 0.14 -3.71
N LEU A 684 -25.52 -0.83 -3.03
CA LEU A 684 -25.95 -2.22 -3.00
C LEU A 684 -26.58 -2.53 -1.63
N THR A 685 -27.80 -3.05 -1.60
CA THR A 685 -28.49 -3.40 -0.34
C THR A 685 -28.95 -4.85 -0.36
N ARG A 686 -28.71 -5.56 0.75
CA ARG A 686 -29.00 -6.99 0.89
C ARG A 686 -29.33 -7.33 2.37
N PRO A 687 -30.29 -8.23 2.66
CA PRO A 687 -30.61 -8.64 4.04
C PRO A 687 -29.41 -9.22 4.83
N LEU A 688 -29.35 -9.07 6.15
CA LEU A 688 -28.21 -9.58 6.93
C LEU A 688 -28.00 -11.10 6.77
N GLY A 689 -29.10 -11.84 6.77
CA GLY A 689 -29.12 -13.26 6.39
C GLY A 689 -29.40 -13.45 4.90
N PRO A 690 -28.61 -14.25 4.17
CA PRO A 690 -28.94 -14.61 2.79
C PRO A 690 -30.27 -15.35 2.70
N LYS A 691 -31.00 -15.12 1.60
CA LYS A 691 -32.16 -15.92 1.22
C LYS A 691 -31.81 -17.40 0.98
N ASP A 692 -30.59 -17.65 0.49
CA ASP A 692 -30.01 -18.99 0.31
C ASP A 692 -28.61 -19.07 0.97
N PRO A 693 -28.52 -19.59 2.20
CA PRO A 693 -27.26 -19.72 2.95
C PRO A 693 -26.20 -20.62 2.31
N ALA A 694 -26.56 -21.48 1.36
CA ALA A 694 -25.60 -22.31 0.63
C ALA A 694 -24.89 -21.54 -0.50
N SER A 695 -25.37 -20.33 -0.81
CA SER A 695 -24.93 -19.55 -1.97
C SER A 695 -24.23 -18.24 -1.61
N ASP A 696 -24.34 -17.76 -0.38
CA ASP A 696 -23.89 -16.42 0.02
C ASP A 696 -23.69 -16.29 1.54
N VAL A 697 -23.02 -15.22 1.99
CA VAL A 697 -22.52 -15.05 3.36
C VAL A 697 -23.53 -14.42 4.33
N ALA A 698 -23.57 -14.83 5.59
CA ALA A 698 -24.34 -14.13 6.63
C ALA A 698 -23.51 -12.98 7.25
N PHE A 699 -24.13 -11.82 7.43
CA PHE A 699 -23.53 -10.67 8.12
C PHE A 699 -23.98 -10.63 9.58
N GLU A 700 -23.04 -10.81 10.49
CA GLU A 700 -23.28 -10.83 11.94
C GLU A 700 -22.51 -9.68 12.61
N PRO A 701 -23.14 -8.90 13.52
CA PRO A 701 -22.45 -7.87 14.30
C PRO A 701 -21.19 -8.39 14.99
N GLY A 702 -20.09 -7.64 14.87
CA GLY A 702 -18.79 -7.99 15.46
C GLY A 702 -17.98 -9.04 14.71
N ARG A 703 -18.53 -9.69 13.66
CA ARG A 703 -17.82 -10.68 12.86
C ARG A 703 -17.14 -10.02 11.65
N LEU A 704 -15.87 -10.35 11.42
CA LEU A 704 -15.13 -9.91 10.23
C LEU A 704 -15.51 -10.78 9.03
N VAL A 705 -16.08 -10.14 8.00
CA VAL A 705 -16.45 -10.79 6.74
C VAL A 705 -15.47 -10.35 5.65
N PRO A 706 -14.69 -11.27 5.03
CA PRO A 706 -13.81 -10.93 3.93
C PRO A 706 -14.61 -10.47 2.70
N PHE A 707 -14.13 -9.45 2.01
CA PHE A 707 -14.66 -9.04 0.71
C PHE A 707 -13.56 -8.59 -0.26
N ALA A 708 -13.81 -8.73 -1.55
CA ALA A 708 -12.97 -8.20 -2.63
C ALA A 708 -13.83 -7.46 -3.64
N VAL A 709 -13.20 -6.59 -4.44
CA VAL A 709 -13.89 -5.72 -5.41
C VAL A 709 -13.34 -6.00 -6.80
N HIS A 710 -14.21 -6.14 -7.79
CA HIS A 710 -13.85 -6.07 -9.20
C HIS A 710 -14.58 -4.89 -9.87
N ALA A 711 -13.92 -4.18 -10.78
CA ALA A 711 -14.48 -3.03 -11.48
C ALA A 711 -14.08 -2.99 -12.95
N TRP A 712 -14.97 -2.45 -13.80
CA TRP A 712 -14.80 -2.32 -15.24
C TRP A 712 -15.12 -0.87 -15.67
N ASP A 713 -14.17 -0.19 -16.32
CA ASP A 713 -14.34 1.06 -17.09
C ASP A 713 -14.59 0.69 -18.57
N GLY A 714 -15.82 0.88 -19.04
CA GLY A 714 -16.26 0.51 -20.38
C GLY A 714 -15.47 1.24 -21.47
N SER A 715 -15.29 2.55 -21.31
CA SER A 715 -14.48 3.44 -22.16
C SER A 715 -12.98 3.11 -22.16
N ASN A 716 -12.50 2.27 -21.25
CA ASN A 716 -11.14 1.73 -21.26
C ASN A 716 -11.04 0.37 -21.96
N GLY A 717 -12.15 -0.20 -22.43
CA GLY A 717 -12.19 -1.50 -23.07
C GLY A 717 -12.28 -2.66 -22.05
N GLU A 718 -12.69 -2.39 -20.82
CA GLU A 718 -12.78 -3.40 -19.77
C GLU A 718 -14.08 -4.20 -19.89
N ARG A 719 -13.94 -5.53 -19.92
CA ARG A 719 -15.05 -6.51 -19.94
C ARG A 719 -14.54 -7.89 -19.54
N GLY A 720 -15.44 -8.76 -19.08
CA GLY A 720 -15.07 -10.13 -18.71
C GLY A 720 -13.92 -10.17 -17.70
N LEU A 721 -12.81 -10.80 -18.05
CA LEU A 721 -11.61 -10.84 -17.18
C LEU A 721 -10.67 -9.63 -17.34
N ARG A 722 -10.87 -8.77 -18.34
CA ARG A 722 -10.15 -7.49 -18.45
C ARG A 722 -10.81 -6.50 -17.50
N MET A 723 -10.31 -6.43 -16.29
CA MET A 723 -10.91 -5.65 -15.20
C MET A 723 -9.86 -5.21 -14.18
N SER A 724 -10.28 -4.36 -13.27
CA SER A 724 -9.58 -4.02 -12.04
C SER A 724 -10.05 -4.95 -10.91
N LEU A 725 -9.17 -5.38 -10.00
CA LEU A 725 -9.51 -6.22 -8.85
C LEU A 725 -8.69 -5.89 -7.59
N SER A 726 -9.25 -6.14 -6.42
CA SER A 726 -8.57 -5.97 -5.13
C SER A 726 -8.14 -7.30 -4.50
N SER A 727 -7.20 -7.24 -3.55
CA SER A 727 -7.04 -8.31 -2.54
C SER A 727 -8.21 -8.32 -1.54
N TRP A 728 -8.25 -9.34 -0.66
CA TRP A 728 -9.20 -9.38 0.45
C TRP A 728 -9.04 -8.18 1.40
N SER A 729 -10.14 -7.44 1.57
CA SER A 729 -10.42 -6.54 2.70
C SER A 729 -11.46 -7.18 3.61
N PHE A 730 -11.85 -6.52 4.71
CA PHE A 730 -12.86 -7.03 5.64
C PHE A 730 -13.92 -5.99 5.90
N VAL A 731 -15.17 -6.41 6.06
CA VAL A 731 -16.22 -5.59 6.64
C VAL A 731 -16.58 -6.14 8.02
N VAL A 732 -16.82 -5.25 8.97
CA VAL A 732 -17.35 -5.57 10.29
C VAL A 732 -18.54 -4.68 10.59
N LEU A 733 -19.62 -5.27 11.10
CA LEU A 733 -20.79 -4.55 11.58
C LEU A 733 -20.51 -4.12 13.03
N ASP A 734 -20.54 -2.82 13.29
CA ASP A 734 -20.22 -2.28 14.63
C ASP A 734 -21.24 -2.74 15.67
N ALA A 735 -20.86 -3.67 16.54
CA ALA A 735 -21.70 -4.08 17.66
C ALA A 735 -21.56 -3.09 18.84
N PRO A 736 -22.64 -2.77 19.57
CA PRO A 736 -22.51 -2.07 20.84
C PRO A 736 -21.59 -2.88 21.79
N PRO A 737 -20.67 -2.23 22.52
CA PRO A 737 -19.79 -2.95 23.45
C PRO A 737 -20.63 -3.74 24.46
N PRO A 738 -20.33 -5.03 24.69
CA PRO A 738 -21.06 -5.79 25.70
C PRO A 738 -20.88 -5.15 27.08
N ALA A 739 -21.89 -5.25 27.95
CA ALA A 739 -21.86 -4.65 29.29
C ALA A 739 -20.62 -5.06 30.11
N THR A 740 -20.07 -6.25 29.84
CA THR A 740 -18.82 -6.76 30.44
C THR A 740 -17.62 -5.84 30.21
N VAL A 741 -17.57 -5.10 29.10
CA VAL A 741 -16.52 -4.11 28.79
C VAL A 741 -16.49 -2.99 29.82
N TYR A 742 -17.63 -2.64 30.43
CA TYR A 742 -17.73 -1.63 31.48
C TYR A 742 -17.64 -2.23 32.89
N VAL A 743 -18.16 -3.46 33.08
CA VAL A 743 -18.13 -4.15 34.38
C VAL A 743 -16.70 -4.54 34.79
N TYR A 744 -15.90 -5.10 33.88
CA TYR A 744 -14.54 -5.54 34.23
C TYR A 744 -13.59 -4.40 34.68
N PRO A 745 -13.57 -3.22 34.03
CA PRO A 745 -12.83 -2.06 34.54
C PRO A 745 -13.27 -1.65 35.94
N LEU A 746 -14.57 -1.61 36.21
CA LEU A 746 -15.10 -1.28 37.54
C LEU A 746 -14.69 -2.30 38.60
N LEU A 747 -14.69 -3.60 38.26
CA LEU A 747 -14.16 -4.64 39.12
C LEU A 747 -12.64 -4.50 39.32
N GLY A 748 -11.89 -4.12 38.28
CA GLY A 748 -10.46 -3.83 38.37
C GLY A 748 -10.16 -2.67 39.32
N VAL A 749 -10.91 -1.57 39.21
CA VAL A 749 -10.87 -0.43 40.15
C VAL A 749 -11.19 -0.92 41.58
N GLY A 750 -12.27 -1.69 41.74
CA GLY A 750 -12.71 -2.19 43.04
C GLY A 750 -11.69 -3.11 43.71
N LEU A 751 -11.14 -4.08 42.98
CA LEU A 751 -10.15 -5.04 43.49
C LEU A 751 -8.86 -4.34 43.94
N VAL A 752 -8.32 -3.44 43.10
CA VAL A 752 -7.12 -2.67 43.45
C VAL A 752 -7.41 -1.74 44.62
N GLY A 753 -8.55 -1.05 44.63
CA GLY A 753 -8.96 -0.19 45.74
C GLY A 753 -9.12 -0.94 47.07
N VAL A 754 -9.71 -2.14 47.06
CA VAL A 754 -9.85 -2.99 48.27
C VAL A 754 -8.48 -3.48 48.74
N ALA A 755 -7.60 -3.89 47.82
CA ALA A 755 -6.25 -4.31 48.15
C ALA A 755 -5.43 -3.16 48.77
N GLU A 756 -5.53 -1.95 48.20
CA GLU A 756 -4.91 -0.75 48.74
C GLU A 756 -5.45 -0.38 50.12
N TRP A 757 -6.77 -0.39 50.30
CA TRP A 757 -7.40 -0.13 51.59
C TRP A 757 -6.94 -1.12 52.66
N TRP A 758 -6.90 -2.42 52.32
CA TRP A 758 -6.42 -3.46 53.21
C TRP A 758 -4.94 -3.27 53.56
N LEU A 759 -4.10 -2.94 52.58
CA LEU A 759 -2.67 -2.71 52.77
C LEU A 759 -2.42 -1.48 53.67
N VAL A 760 -3.11 -0.37 53.42
CA VAL A 760 -3.07 0.85 54.26
C VAL A 760 -3.50 0.52 55.69
N ARG A 761 -4.60 -0.22 55.86
CA ARG A 761 -5.11 -0.62 57.18
C ARG A 761 -4.12 -1.53 57.92
N ARG A 762 -3.51 -2.50 57.22
CA ARG A 762 -2.52 -3.43 57.78
C ARG A 762 -1.24 -2.70 58.21
N VAL A 763 -0.74 -1.79 57.37
CA VAL A 763 0.46 -0.99 57.67
C VAL A 763 0.23 -0.04 58.85
N ARG A 764 -0.97 0.55 58.96
CA ARG A 764 -1.35 1.39 60.11
C ARG A 764 -1.54 0.60 61.40
N ARG A 765 -2.11 -0.62 61.34
CA ARG A 765 -2.31 -1.50 62.50
C ARG A 765 -1.02 -2.06 63.10
N ARG A 766 0.05 -2.21 62.31
CA ARG A 766 1.37 -2.65 62.79
C ARG A 766 2.21 -1.51 63.41
N ALA A 767 1.78 -0.25 63.30
CA ALA A 767 2.49 0.89 63.86
C ALA A 767 2.56 0.91 65.41
N PRO A 768 1.48 0.59 66.17
CA PRO A 768 1.51 0.66 67.63
C PRO A 768 2.44 -0.39 68.29
N GLN A 769 2.69 -1.53 67.63
CA GLN A 769 3.52 -2.61 68.18
C GLN A 769 5.03 -2.35 68.02
N ALA A 770 5.45 -1.61 66.99
CA ALA A 770 6.86 -1.28 66.78
C ALA A 770 7.34 -0.13 67.69
N ASP A 771 6.47 0.85 67.95
CA ASP A 771 6.76 1.95 68.87
C ASP A 771 6.77 1.52 70.35
N ALA A 772 6.08 0.43 70.69
CA ALA A 772 6.15 -0.20 72.02
C ALA A 772 7.48 -0.96 72.21
N ALA A 773 7.90 -1.76 71.21
CA ALA A 773 9.17 -2.50 71.28
C ALA A 773 10.43 -1.61 71.26
N ALA A 774 10.34 -0.38 70.73
CA ALA A 774 11.43 0.60 70.74
C ALA A 774 11.44 1.53 71.98
N ARG A 775 10.46 1.40 72.89
CA ARG A 775 10.45 2.06 74.19
C ARG A 775 10.96 1.16 75.32
N ASP A 776 10.95 -0.17 75.09
CA ASP A 776 11.42 -1.19 76.03
C ASP A 776 12.83 -1.74 75.68
N ALA A 777 13.53 -1.12 74.72
CA ALA A 777 14.94 -1.37 74.36
C ALA A 777 15.68 -0.03 74.32
#